data_AF-A0A6P7T6H0-F1
#
_entry.id   AF-A0A6P7T6H0-F1
#
_cell.length_a   1.000
_cell.length_b   1.000
_cell.length_c   1.000
_cell.angle_alpha   90.00
_cell.angle_beta   90.00
_cell.angle_gamma   90.00
#
_symmetry.space_group_name_H-M   'P 1'
#
loop_
_entity.id
_entity.type
_entity.pdbx_description
1 polymer ?
#
loop_
_entity_poly.entity_id
_entity_poly.type
_entity_poly.pdbx_seq_one_letter_code
_entity_poly.pdbx_strand_id
1 'polypeptide(L)'
;MGDNGLTRILLVSANVGSIFEDPDNTLKLWLREFQKCLHRTEPRFLAVHCQEVGGKNYEDSMQHVNNFVTSLLGCDELQNFDRVRVFLDEDFTAADKFTALGNLYFVHVDVDVAEIWDFEASKFLTVEGREVQSGNIENVTVKEKAKFPQRFYPDFKWSRKGFLRTRWNINNCAFDLCNIHLFHDASNIIAMQNSPSVYCGNRKEALRHTLQRFDEDKFEKLPMFIFGDFNFRLDSHLLIKELTDKTLPQHTKGKKDQLAKIVFIEADNNEKAILTVESKQFNYHDKHTEFFYNKNNMLQQYDTELDAFKDQISEFEISFPPSYPFSEDTNDGLSYMKTRCPSWCDRVLFNHRAKDIIVHNDEHRLEYDVIGHNTCMGDHKPVYLLFHVKNGPGNSPQIPTSTRHLRRNTLSVNGEDMSDVEIAKLNIHDYAVFEYEQRLLSNFRNSVRSRNYAENHLSKSSLNGAEESRISFHDTARQVLMAESVLMNWQRHMKHHSSSSEDFIDTSLDDLPEHLGKSNLDNLDQASTLTLLSSEYYNPSINTSNLDSNSLILSQHPTVHAPSLGTPADSGGSGRDGSLSSMTMHEAHSTPHTTDVQCACNVVQPCPDSVSGKGTLAQSPRSIGVSRSSSLAKRTSWLCPSCTVV
;
A
#
# COMPACT_ATOMS: atom_id res chain seq x y z
N MET A 1 -5.51 -31.49 5.78
CA MET A 1 -5.51 -32.38 4.59
C MET A 1 -4.57 -31.75 3.56
N GLY A 2 -3.94 -32.52 2.68
CA GLY A 2 -2.92 -31.99 1.78
C GLY A 2 -3.53 -31.17 0.63
N ASP A 3 -3.10 -29.92 0.49
CA ASP A 3 -3.55 -29.00 -0.58
C ASP A 3 -2.81 -29.33 -1.89
N ASN A 4 -3.15 -30.47 -2.48
CA ASN A 4 -2.36 -31.15 -3.52
C ASN A 4 -2.37 -30.39 -4.86
N GLY A 5 -1.48 -29.40 -4.99
CA GLY A 5 -1.22 -28.67 -6.23
C GLY A 5 -1.57 -27.19 -6.19
N LEU A 6 -1.86 -26.62 -5.02
CA LEU A 6 -2.07 -25.19 -4.84
C LEU A 6 -0.99 -24.55 -3.94
N THR A 7 -0.91 -23.22 -3.98
CA THR A 7 -0.12 -22.42 -3.03
C THR A 7 -0.96 -21.24 -2.53
N ARG A 8 -1.11 -21.09 -1.21
CA ARG A 8 -1.81 -19.95 -0.57
C ARG A 8 -0.89 -18.72 -0.55
N ILE A 9 -1.32 -17.66 -1.23
CA ILE A 9 -0.61 -16.39 -1.45
C ILE A 9 -1.26 -15.29 -0.60
N LEU A 10 -0.46 -14.49 0.09
CA LEU A 10 -0.89 -13.24 0.72
C LEU A 10 -0.08 -12.06 0.15
N LEU A 11 -0.76 -11.13 -0.51
CA LEU A 11 -0.20 -9.85 -0.96
C LEU A 11 -0.70 -8.75 -0.01
N VAL A 12 0.18 -7.83 0.42
CA VAL A 12 -0.15 -6.73 1.34
C VAL A 12 0.42 -5.41 0.82
N SER A 13 -0.43 -4.40 0.63
CA SER A 13 -0.05 -3.00 0.45
C SER A 13 -0.02 -2.30 1.80
N ALA A 14 1.00 -1.49 2.08
CA ALA A 14 1.08 -0.70 3.29
C ALA A 14 1.89 0.59 3.09
N ASN A 15 1.24 1.74 2.95
CA ASN A 15 1.93 3.00 3.24
C ASN A 15 2.26 3.01 4.75
N VAL A 16 3.55 3.03 5.08
CA VAL A 16 4.09 2.89 6.44
C VAL A 16 4.59 4.22 7.01
N GLY A 17 4.33 5.35 6.33
CA GLY A 17 4.87 6.66 6.68
C GLY A 17 4.69 7.06 8.14
N SER A 18 3.51 6.82 8.73
CA SER A 18 3.23 7.13 10.15
C SER A 18 3.98 6.25 11.16
N ILE A 19 4.32 5.01 10.83
CA ILE A 19 4.84 4.05 11.84
C ILE A 19 6.27 4.36 12.26
N PHE A 20 6.98 5.16 11.44
CA PHE A 20 8.34 5.64 11.73
C PHE A 20 8.36 7.00 12.46
N GLU A 21 7.22 7.71 12.54
CA GLU A 21 7.10 8.97 13.27
C GLU A 21 6.71 8.75 14.76
N ASP A 22 6.00 7.65 15.07
CA ASP A 22 5.90 7.08 16.43
C ASP A 22 6.20 5.56 16.41
N PRO A 23 7.48 5.16 16.43
CA PRO A 23 7.88 3.76 16.48
C PRO A 23 7.68 3.13 17.87
N ASP A 24 7.40 3.91 18.91
CA ASP A 24 7.24 3.40 20.27
C ASP A 24 5.80 2.96 20.57
N ASN A 25 4.80 3.45 19.83
CA ASN A 25 3.41 3.03 19.98
C ASN A 25 2.82 2.46 18.68
N THR A 26 2.86 3.23 17.58
CA THR A 26 2.17 2.89 16.32
C THR A 26 2.76 1.63 15.66
N LEU A 27 4.09 1.53 15.58
CA LEU A 27 4.77 0.32 15.08
C LEU A 27 4.40 -0.94 15.89
N LYS A 28 4.26 -0.84 17.22
CA LYS A 28 3.90 -1.98 18.09
C LYS A 28 2.45 -2.42 17.88
N LEU A 29 1.53 -1.49 17.63
CA LEU A 29 0.16 -1.81 17.21
C LEU A 29 0.12 -2.45 15.82
N TRP A 30 0.84 -1.87 14.86
CA TRP A 30 0.92 -2.36 13.48
C TRP A 30 1.41 -3.81 13.42
N LEU A 31 2.53 -4.12 14.08
CA LEU A 31 3.11 -5.47 14.13
C LEU A 31 2.13 -6.47 14.77
N ARG A 32 1.42 -6.09 15.83
CA ARG A 32 0.44 -6.96 16.51
C ARG A 32 -0.75 -7.32 15.62
N GLU A 33 -1.31 -6.38 14.86
CA GLU A 33 -2.41 -6.69 13.93
C GLU A 33 -1.91 -7.43 12.68
N PHE A 34 -0.68 -7.17 12.23
CA PHE A 34 -0.03 -7.95 11.17
C PHE A 34 0.20 -9.41 11.59
N GLN A 35 0.72 -9.66 12.79
CA GLN A 35 0.87 -11.00 13.38
C GLN A 35 -0.47 -11.77 13.43
N LYS A 36 -1.54 -11.12 13.93
CA LYS A 36 -2.90 -11.70 13.90
C LYS A 36 -3.37 -12.04 12.49
N CYS A 37 -3.06 -11.19 11.50
CA CYS A 37 -3.35 -11.48 10.11
C CYS A 37 -2.61 -12.73 9.63
N LEU A 38 -1.29 -12.83 9.85
CA LEU A 38 -0.49 -14.00 9.50
C LEU A 38 -1.01 -15.28 10.17
N HIS A 39 -1.35 -15.22 11.46
CA HIS A 39 -1.90 -16.36 12.20
C HIS A 39 -3.26 -16.85 11.66
N ARG A 40 -4.10 -15.94 11.14
CA ARG A 40 -5.39 -16.30 10.51
C ARG A 40 -5.23 -16.83 9.07
N THR A 41 -4.27 -16.26 8.34
CA THR A 41 -4.12 -16.44 6.89
C THR A 41 -3.09 -17.49 6.48
N GLU A 42 -2.22 -17.91 7.40
CA GLU A 42 -1.21 -18.98 7.25
C GLU A 42 -0.57 -19.12 5.83
N PRO A 43 -0.09 -18.02 5.21
CA PRO A 43 0.32 -18.04 3.81
C PRO A 43 1.53 -18.95 3.58
N ARG A 44 1.66 -19.52 2.38
CA ARG A 44 2.86 -20.24 1.94
C ARG A 44 3.84 -19.33 1.20
N PHE A 45 3.34 -18.25 0.60
CA PHE A 45 4.15 -17.14 0.10
C PHE A 45 3.49 -15.81 0.51
N LEU A 46 4.28 -14.90 1.05
CA LEU A 46 3.88 -13.60 1.55
C LEU A 46 4.69 -12.51 0.85
N ALA A 47 4.01 -11.49 0.34
CA ALA A 47 4.62 -10.28 -0.20
C ALA A 47 4.04 -9.03 0.47
N VAL A 48 4.89 -8.23 1.10
CA VAL A 48 4.53 -6.92 1.67
C VAL A 48 5.19 -5.84 0.83
N HIS A 49 4.39 -4.98 0.22
CA HIS A 49 4.81 -3.80 -0.53
C HIS A 49 4.56 -2.56 0.32
N CYS A 50 5.65 -1.99 0.82
CA CYS A 50 5.69 -0.78 1.64
C CYS A 50 5.90 0.48 0.79
N GLN A 51 5.23 1.57 1.18
CA GLN A 51 5.42 2.92 0.65
C GLN A 51 5.76 3.88 1.80
N GLU A 52 6.51 4.95 1.53
CA GLU A 52 7.06 5.85 2.57
C GLU A 52 7.95 5.13 3.60
N VAL A 53 8.81 4.22 3.11
CA VAL A 53 9.92 3.67 3.90
C VAL A 53 10.80 4.80 4.42
N GLY A 54 11.15 4.74 5.69
CA GLY A 54 11.85 5.81 6.39
C GLY A 54 10.94 6.91 6.95
N GLY A 55 9.68 6.99 6.54
CA GLY A 55 8.69 7.90 7.13
C GLY A 55 8.28 9.09 6.25
N LYS A 56 7.55 10.01 6.86
CA LYS A 56 7.12 11.29 6.27
C LYS A 56 8.30 12.27 6.29
N ASN A 57 9.06 12.28 7.39
CA ASN A 57 10.27 13.09 7.59
C ASN A 57 11.55 12.25 7.41
N TYR A 58 11.63 11.55 6.27
CA TYR A 58 12.52 10.40 6.04
C TYR A 58 14.01 10.61 6.36
N GLU A 59 14.54 11.84 6.35
CA GLU A 59 15.95 12.11 6.69
C GLU A 59 16.24 11.89 8.19
N ASP A 60 15.25 12.13 9.06
CA ASP A 60 15.31 11.92 10.51
C ASP A 60 14.75 10.56 10.95
N SER A 61 13.69 10.06 10.29
CA SER A 61 13.00 8.82 10.67
C SER A 61 13.57 7.53 10.06
N MET A 62 14.51 7.58 9.09
CA MET A 62 15.14 6.38 8.49
C MET A 62 15.77 5.43 9.50
N GLN A 63 16.36 5.97 10.58
CA GLN A 63 16.97 5.19 11.67
C GLN A 63 16.01 4.15 12.31
N HIS A 64 14.69 4.31 12.15
CA HIS A 64 13.69 3.39 12.67
C HIS A 64 13.36 2.21 11.74
N VAL A 65 13.81 2.23 10.47
CA VAL A 65 13.58 1.15 9.49
C VAL A 65 14.19 -0.16 9.96
N ASN A 66 15.42 -0.13 10.51
CA ASN A 66 16.04 -1.32 11.12
C ASN A 66 15.14 -2.00 12.17
N ASN A 67 14.44 -1.23 13.02
CA ASN A 67 13.60 -1.81 14.09
C ASN A 67 12.36 -2.51 13.51
N PHE A 68 11.76 -1.97 12.44
CA PHE A 68 10.68 -2.63 11.70
C PHE A 68 11.16 -3.93 11.04
N VAL A 69 12.29 -3.88 10.33
CA VAL A 69 12.85 -5.03 9.59
C VAL A 69 13.29 -6.16 10.54
N THR A 70 14.03 -5.83 11.61
CA THR A 70 14.48 -6.82 12.61
C THR A 70 13.32 -7.41 13.40
N SER A 71 12.27 -6.65 13.70
CA SER A 71 11.05 -7.18 14.34
C SER A 71 10.33 -8.18 13.44
N LEU A 72 10.26 -7.94 12.12
CA LEU A 72 9.67 -8.88 11.17
C LEU A 72 10.55 -10.12 10.96
N LEU A 73 11.88 -9.97 10.85
CA LEU A 73 12.81 -11.09 10.72
C LEU A 73 12.89 -11.97 11.99
N GLY A 74 12.59 -11.39 13.16
CA GLY A 74 12.52 -12.08 14.45
C GLY A 74 11.10 -12.51 14.87
N CYS A 75 10.11 -12.42 13.99
CA CYS A 75 8.70 -12.69 14.30
C CYS A 75 8.44 -14.21 14.41
N ASP A 76 7.82 -14.67 15.50
CA ASP A 76 7.54 -16.10 15.73
C ASP A 76 6.64 -16.71 14.63
N GLU A 77 5.66 -15.97 14.12
CA GLU A 77 4.81 -16.36 13.00
C GLU A 77 5.61 -16.58 11.69
N LEU A 78 6.76 -15.92 11.55
CA LEU A 78 7.62 -15.97 10.36
C LEU A 78 8.79 -16.97 10.50
N GLN A 79 8.93 -17.67 11.64
CA GLN A 79 10.03 -18.63 11.87
C GLN A 79 10.10 -19.82 10.88
N ASN A 80 8.98 -20.11 10.18
CA ASN A 80 8.89 -21.18 9.18
C ASN A 80 9.11 -20.70 7.74
N PHE A 81 9.47 -19.43 7.54
CA PHE A 81 9.83 -18.87 6.24
C PHE A 81 11.37 -18.87 6.13
N ASP A 82 11.93 -19.99 5.67
CA ASP A 82 13.39 -20.23 5.59
C ASP A 82 14.07 -19.43 4.47
N ARG A 83 13.27 -18.78 3.62
CA ARG A 83 13.71 -17.98 2.47
C ARG A 83 13.04 -16.62 2.51
N VAL A 84 13.85 -15.57 2.56
CA VAL A 84 13.37 -14.18 2.66
C VAL A 84 14.15 -13.28 1.71
N ARG A 85 13.46 -12.35 1.05
CA ARG A 85 14.07 -11.27 0.25
C ARG A 85 13.45 -9.93 0.60
N VAL A 86 14.27 -9.03 1.12
CA VAL A 86 13.87 -7.66 1.48
C VAL A 86 14.67 -6.69 0.60
N PHE A 87 13.97 -5.78 -0.06
CA PHE A 87 14.56 -4.67 -0.81
C PHE A 87 14.03 -3.36 -0.22
N LEU A 88 14.91 -2.45 0.18
CA LEU A 88 14.55 -1.19 0.84
C LEU A 88 15.29 -0.05 0.14
N ASP A 89 14.54 0.78 -0.58
CA ASP A 89 15.06 1.96 -1.24
C ASP A 89 15.20 3.10 -0.23
N GLU A 90 16.32 3.14 0.49
CA GLU A 90 16.59 4.07 1.59
C GLU A 90 17.55 5.21 1.20
N ASP A 91 18.22 5.14 0.04
CA ASP A 91 19.18 6.16 -0.39
C ASP A 91 18.51 7.46 -0.87
N PHE A 92 18.06 8.27 0.08
CA PHE A 92 17.56 9.61 -0.16
C PHE A 92 18.61 10.58 -0.69
N THR A 93 19.91 10.24 -0.63
CA THR A 93 20.98 11.09 -1.16
C THR A 93 21.02 11.06 -2.70
N ALA A 94 20.56 9.96 -3.31
CA ALA A 94 20.31 9.77 -4.74
C ALA A 94 18.92 10.29 -5.15
N ALA A 95 18.67 11.57 -4.94
CA ALA A 95 17.35 12.20 -5.06
C ALA A 95 16.67 12.07 -6.46
N ASP A 96 17.42 11.77 -7.52
CA ASP A 96 16.91 11.50 -8.88
C ASP A 96 16.37 10.07 -9.06
N LYS A 97 16.71 9.14 -8.15
CA LYS A 97 16.34 7.71 -8.20
C LYS A 97 15.51 7.24 -7.00
N PHE A 98 15.60 7.94 -5.88
CA PHE A 98 14.92 7.61 -4.62
C PHE A 98 13.38 7.63 -4.73
N THR A 99 12.76 6.58 -4.20
CA THR A 99 11.31 6.32 -4.19
C THR A 99 10.73 5.94 -2.82
N ALA A 100 11.56 5.70 -1.79
CA ALA A 100 11.09 5.24 -0.47
C ALA A 100 10.13 4.02 -0.53
N LEU A 101 10.39 3.10 -1.47
CA LEU A 101 9.66 1.85 -1.63
C LEU A 101 10.39 0.71 -0.91
N GLY A 102 9.62 -0.16 -0.27
CA GLY A 102 10.13 -1.39 0.34
C GLY A 102 9.35 -2.60 -0.14
N ASN A 103 10.03 -3.69 -0.49
CA ASN A 103 9.40 -4.94 -0.89
C ASN A 103 9.97 -6.07 -0.02
N LEU A 104 9.13 -6.68 0.81
CA LEU A 104 9.50 -7.76 1.73
C LEU A 104 8.77 -9.05 1.34
N TYR A 105 9.53 -10.06 0.94
CA TYR A 105 9.03 -11.35 0.47
C TYR A 105 9.47 -12.46 1.41
N PHE A 106 8.53 -13.27 1.88
CA PHE A 106 8.76 -14.40 2.76
C PHE A 106 8.19 -15.67 2.11
N VAL A 107 8.99 -16.72 1.98
CA VAL A 107 8.57 -18.01 1.41
C VAL A 107 8.62 -19.11 2.47
N HIS A 108 7.50 -19.77 2.71
CA HIS A 108 7.36 -20.83 3.71
C HIS A 108 8.14 -22.09 3.30
N VAL A 109 8.67 -22.81 4.28
CA VAL A 109 9.50 -24.03 4.11
C VAL A 109 8.79 -25.18 3.38
N ASP A 110 7.47 -25.11 3.24
CA ASP A 110 6.64 -26.08 2.49
C ASP A 110 6.62 -25.82 0.97
N VAL A 111 7.00 -24.63 0.52
CA VAL A 111 7.17 -24.34 -0.92
C VAL A 111 8.41 -25.11 -1.41
N ASP A 112 8.27 -25.89 -2.47
CA ASP A 112 9.39 -26.69 -3.02
C ASP A 112 10.22 -25.87 -4.00
N VAL A 113 9.56 -25.14 -4.90
CA VAL A 113 10.21 -24.29 -5.92
C VAL A 113 9.97 -22.83 -5.55
N ALA A 114 11.05 -22.11 -5.28
CA ALA A 114 11.04 -20.69 -4.99
C ALA A 114 12.22 -20.05 -5.74
N GLU A 115 11.92 -19.30 -6.79
CA GLU A 115 12.93 -18.65 -7.63
C GLU A 115 12.55 -17.19 -7.89
N ILE A 116 13.55 -16.32 -8.04
CA ILE A 116 13.40 -14.92 -8.38
C ILE A 116 14.13 -14.63 -9.69
N TRP A 117 13.59 -13.77 -10.53
CA TRP A 117 14.15 -13.44 -11.84
C TRP A 117 15.26 -12.40 -11.73
N ASP A 118 16.42 -12.69 -12.34
CA ASP A 118 17.44 -11.70 -12.64
C ASP A 118 17.08 -10.99 -13.96
N PHE A 119 16.84 -9.67 -13.91
CA PHE A 119 16.42 -8.87 -15.07
C PHE A 119 17.58 -8.57 -16.05
N GLU A 120 18.83 -8.64 -15.59
CA GLU A 120 20.01 -8.47 -16.44
C GLU A 120 20.32 -9.80 -17.14
N ALA A 121 20.66 -10.84 -16.36
CA ALA A 121 20.97 -12.18 -16.83
C ALA A 121 19.75 -12.90 -17.47
N SER A 122 18.55 -12.34 -17.31
CA SER A 122 17.30 -12.77 -17.97
C SER A 122 16.99 -14.25 -17.73
N LYS A 123 17.03 -14.66 -16.45
CA LYS A 123 16.82 -16.05 -15.99
C LYS A 123 16.30 -16.08 -14.54
N PHE A 124 15.67 -17.18 -14.14
CA PHE A 124 15.37 -17.45 -12.74
C PHE A 124 16.62 -17.89 -11.96
N LEU A 125 16.69 -17.48 -10.69
CA LEU A 125 17.67 -17.85 -9.68
C LEU A 125 16.94 -18.49 -8.50
N THR A 126 17.40 -19.66 -8.04
CA THR A 126 16.87 -20.30 -6.83
C THR A 126 17.03 -19.38 -5.61
N VAL A 127 15.95 -19.11 -4.89
CA VAL A 127 15.99 -18.32 -3.66
C VAL A 127 16.43 -19.22 -2.51
N GLU A 128 17.58 -18.92 -1.92
CA GLU A 128 18.07 -19.57 -0.71
C GLU A 128 18.32 -18.55 0.40
N GLY A 129 18.13 -18.97 1.64
CA GLY A 129 18.41 -18.17 2.83
C GLY A 129 17.63 -16.85 2.92
N ARG A 130 18.04 -16.01 3.86
CA ARG A 130 17.45 -14.70 4.10
C ARG A 130 18.43 -13.61 3.65
N GLU A 131 17.93 -12.59 2.97
CA GLU A 131 18.76 -11.52 2.41
C GLU A 131 18.00 -10.19 2.50
N VAL A 132 18.68 -9.16 3.00
CA VAL A 132 18.23 -7.76 3.03
C VAL A 132 19.14 -6.93 2.13
N GLN A 133 18.55 -6.18 1.21
CA GLN A 133 19.21 -5.20 0.36
C GLN A 133 18.68 -3.81 0.74
N SER A 134 19.54 -2.95 1.29
CA SER A 134 19.19 -1.70 1.99
C SER A 134 20.16 -0.56 1.62
N GLY A 135 19.65 0.68 1.59
CA GLY A 135 20.37 1.86 1.09
C GLY A 135 20.16 2.05 -0.42
N ASN A 136 21.26 2.13 -1.18
CA ASN A 136 21.24 2.25 -2.63
C ASN A 136 21.08 0.88 -3.28
N ILE A 137 19.85 0.54 -3.68
CA ILE A 137 19.52 -0.75 -4.30
C ILE A 137 19.58 -0.75 -5.84
N GLU A 138 20.12 0.29 -6.49
CA GLU A 138 20.08 0.44 -7.96
C GLU A 138 20.59 -0.81 -8.68
N ASN A 139 21.80 -1.26 -8.31
CA ASN A 139 22.53 -2.35 -8.97
C ASN A 139 22.01 -3.76 -8.62
N VAL A 140 20.97 -3.91 -7.80
CA VAL A 140 20.40 -5.22 -7.45
C VAL A 140 19.61 -5.78 -8.63
N THR A 141 20.14 -6.80 -9.32
CA THR A 141 19.63 -7.31 -10.61
C THR A 141 18.31 -8.06 -10.53
N VAL A 142 17.96 -8.60 -9.36
CA VAL A 142 16.74 -9.39 -9.13
C VAL A 142 15.46 -8.56 -8.93
N LYS A 143 15.56 -7.24 -9.16
CA LYS A 143 14.44 -6.29 -9.15
C LYS A 143 14.65 -5.20 -10.20
N GLU A 144 13.55 -4.70 -10.74
CA GLU A 144 13.52 -3.44 -11.50
C GLU A 144 12.92 -2.35 -10.60
N LYS A 145 13.50 -1.15 -10.61
CA LYS A 145 12.95 0.05 -9.94
C LYS A 145 12.97 1.22 -10.91
N ALA A 146 11.99 2.10 -10.84
CA ALA A 146 12.08 3.42 -11.48
C ALA A 146 11.29 4.47 -10.70
N LYS A 147 11.88 5.67 -10.58
CA LYS A 147 11.20 6.89 -10.15
C LYS A 147 10.40 7.49 -11.30
N PHE A 148 9.25 8.10 -11.01
CA PHE A 148 8.47 8.77 -12.05
C PHE A 148 9.10 10.10 -12.51
N PRO A 149 9.20 10.37 -13.83
CA PRO A 149 9.65 11.65 -14.36
C PRO A 149 8.84 12.85 -13.85
N GLN A 150 9.52 13.93 -13.45
CA GLN A 150 8.88 15.13 -12.88
C GLN A 150 7.82 15.78 -13.81
N ARG A 151 7.90 15.55 -15.13
CA ARG A 151 6.89 16.00 -16.11
C ARG A 151 5.49 15.42 -15.87
N PHE A 152 5.34 14.35 -15.08
CA PHE A 152 4.04 13.80 -14.69
C PHE A 152 3.44 14.51 -13.45
N TYR A 153 4.20 15.36 -12.77
CA TYR A 153 3.75 16.11 -11.59
C TYR A 153 4.42 17.50 -11.56
N PRO A 154 4.07 18.39 -12.50
CA PRO A 154 4.84 19.60 -12.81
C PRO A 154 4.77 20.70 -11.74
N ASP A 155 3.73 20.72 -10.90
CA ASP A 155 3.55 21.72 -9.84
C ASP A 155 4.47 21.51 -8.63
N PHE A 156 5.27 20.43 -8.64
CA PHE A 156 6.14 19.99 -7.55
C PHE A 156 7.60 19.97 -8.00
N LYS A 157 8.51 20.37 -7.11
CA LYS A 157 9.96 20.42 -7.39
C LYS A 157 10.67 19.08 -7.18
N TRP A 158 10.10 18.24 -6.32
CA TRP A 158 10.60 16.93 -5.93
C TRP A 158 9.41 16.02 -5.60
N SER A 159 9.60 14.72 -5.73
CA SER A 159 8.69 13.72 -5.17
C SER A 159 9.42 12.41 -4.89
N ARG A 160 8.81 11.50 -4.14
CA ARG A 160 9.31 10.12 -3.94
C ARG A 160 8.49 9.06 -4.72
N LYS A 161 7.77 9.45 -5.78
CA LYS A 161 6.82 8.54 -6.46
C LYS A 161 7.50 7.68 -7.53
N GLY A 162 7.10 6.42 -7.65
CA GLY A 162 7.76 5.43 -8.52
C GLY A 162 7.15 4.02 -8.43
N PHE A 163 7.85 3.04 -8.98
CA PHE A 163 7.51 1.62 -8.85
C PHE A 163 8.75 0.73 -8.60
N LEU A 164 8.53 -0.47 -8.04
CA LEU A 164 9.53 -1.51 -7.83
C LEU A 164 8.94 -2.89 -8.18
N ARG A 165 9.36 -3.47 -9.31
CA ARG A 165 8.91 -4.77 -9.84
C ARG A 165 9.90 -5.88 -9.48
N THR A 166 9.38 -7.01 -9.01
CA THR A 166 10.08 -8.30 -8.99
C THR A 166 9.28 -9.33 -9.79
N ARG A 167 9.93 -10.44 -10.15
CA ARG A 167 9.31 -11.56 -10.87
C ARG A 167 9.69 -12.86 -10.17
N TRP A 168 8.70 -13.67 -9.84
CA TRP A 168 8.82 -14.86 -9.01
C TRP A 168 8.36 -16.10 -9.77
N ASN A 169 8.95 -17.25 -9.43
CA ASN A 169 8.42 -18.57 -9.73
C ASN A 169 8.19 -19.32 -8.41
N ILE A 170 6.93 -19.54 -8.06
CA ILE A 170 6.50 -20.23 -6.83
C ILE A 170 5.76 -21.50 -7.21
N ASN A 171 6.33 -22.67 -6.83
CA ASN A 171 5.80 -23.99 -7.19
C ASN A 171 5.46 -24.11 -8.69
N ASN A 172 6.41 -23.71 -9.56
CA ASN A 172 6.30 -23.68 -11.02
C ASN A 172 5.26 -22.67 -11.59
N CYS A 173 4.64 -21.85 -10.76
CA CYS A 173 3.75 -20.76 -11.18
C CYS A 173 4.53 -19.43 -11.21
N ALA A 174 4.72 -18.87 -12.40
CA ALA A 174 5.53 -17.67 -12.62
C ALA A 174 4.66 -16.40 -12.74
N PHE A 175 5.00 -15.34 -12.00
CA PHE A 175 4.26 -14.08 -11.97
C PHE A 175 5.11 -12.86 -11.59
N ASP A 176 4.69 -11.69 -12.07
CA ASP A 176 5.23 -10.37 -11.71
C ASP A 176 4.51 -9.78 -10.50
N LEU A 177 5.28 -9.19 -9.58
CA LEU A 177 4.78 -8.41 -8.44
C LEU A 177 5.36 -7.00 -8.52
N CYS A 178 4.50 -5.98 -8.65
CA CYS A 178 4.91 -4.58 -8.73
C CYS A 178 4.41 -3.79 -7.52
N ASN A 179 5.34 -3.22 -6.75
CA ASN A 179 5.07 -2.15 -5.80
C ASN A 179 4.91 -0.84 -6.58
N ILE A 180 3.95 0.00 -6.25
CA ILE A 180 3.76 1.31 -6.89
C ILE A 180 3.33 2.36 -5.86
N HIS A 181 3.80 3.58 -6.05
CA HIS A 181 3.40 4.74 -5.28
C HIS A 181 3.18 5.91 -6.23
N LEU A 182 1.92 6.32 -6.41
CA LEU A 182 1.51 7.36 -7.35
C LEU A 182 1.40 8.75 -6.69
N PHE A 183 1.08 9.78 -7.48
CA PHE A 183 0.98 11.17 -7.02
C PHE A 183 -0.26 11.43 -6.17
N HIS A 184 -0.07 12.20 -5.09
CA HIS A 184 -1.09 12.56 -4.12
C HIS A 184 -1.88 13.82 -4.55
N ASP A 185 -3.00 14.13 -3.88
CA ASP A 185 -3.73 15.38 -4.13
C ASP A 185 -3.15 16.54 -3.30
N ALA A 186 -2.58 17.54 -3.98
CA ALA A 186 -2.00 18.70 -3.32
C ALA A 186 -3.05 19.62 -2.65
N SER A 187 -4.24 19.75 -3.24
CA SER A 187 -5.30 20.65 -2.75
C SER A 187 -6.70 20.07 -2.98
N ASN A 188 -7.51 19.95 -1.92
CA ASN A 188 -8.93 19.54 -2.07
C ASN A 188 -9.72 20.53 -2.94
N ILE A 189 -9.39 21.83 -2.88
CA ILE A 189 -10.03 22.88 -3.69
C ILE A 189 -9.73 22.69 -5.18
N ILE A 190 -8.51 22.28 -5.55
CA ILE A 190 -8.16 21.98 -6.95
C ILE A 190 -8.77 20.63 -7.37
N ALA A 191 -8.79 19.64 -6.46
CA ALA A 191 -9.37 18.33 -6.71
C ALA A 191 -10.87 18.39 -7.07
N MET A 192 -11.64 19.27 -6.41
CA MET A 192 -13.08 19.42 -6.65
C MET A 192 -13.47 20.34 -7.81
N GLN A 193 -12.52 21.03 -8.46
CA GLN A 193 -12.85 21.99 -9.52
C GLN A 193 -13.37 21.33 -10.80
N ASN A 194 -12.92 20.10 -11.10
CA ASN A 194 -13.24 19.38 -12.33
C ASN A 194 -13.46 17.89 -12.05
N SER A 195 -14.29 17.24 -12.87
CA SER A 195 -14.43 15.79 -12.96
C SER A 195 -13.92 15.32 -14.34
N PRO A 196 -12.88 14.45 -14.42
CA PRO A 196 -11.96 14.09 -13.34
C PRO A 196 -11.03 15.25 -12.94
N SER A 197 -10.34 15.12 -11.81
CA SER A 197 -9.38 16.12 -11.33
C SER A 197 -8.04 16.09 -12.08
N VAL A 198 -7.26 17.17 -11.97
CA VAL A 198 -5.88 17.23 -12.52
C VAL A 198 -4.96 16.18 -11.87
N TYR A 199 -5.17 15.87 -10.58
CA TYR A 199 -4.37 14.86 -9.87
C TYR A 199 -4.66 13.44 -10.38
N CYS A 200 -5.93 13.14 -10.69
CA CYS A 200 -6.31 11.92 -11.42
C CYS A 200 -5.61 11.86 -12.79
N GLY A 201 -5.54 12.98 -13.53
CA GLY A 201 -4.76 13.08 -14.77
C GLY A 201 -3.28 12.68 -14.60
N ASN A 202 -2.63 13.20 -13.55
CA ASN A 202 -1.23 12.91 -13.23
C ASN A 202 -1.01 11.43 -12.85
N ARG A 203 -1.87 10.85 -12.00
CA ARG A 203 -1.86 9.42 -11.65
C ARG A 203 -2.10 8.53 -12.87
N LYS A 204 -3.08 8.88 -13.70
CA LYS A 204 -3.45 8.20 -14.94
C LYS A 204 -2.32 8.19 -15.97
N GLU A 205 -1.40 9.14 -15.94
CA GLU A 205 -0.22 9.11 -16.82
C GLU A 205 0.94 8.27 -16.23
N ALA A 206 1.21 8.36 -14.92
CA ALA A 206 2.22 7.52 -14.28
C ALA A 206 1.86 6.01 -14.30
N LEU A 207 0.59 5.65 -14.08
CA LEU A 207 0.13 4.26 -14.19
C LEU A 207 0.19 3.76 -15.63
N ARG A 208 -0.23 4.58 -16.62
CA ARG A 208 -0.07 4.26 -18.05
C ARG A 208 1.40 4.02 -18.42
N HIS A 209 2.30 4.90 -17.99
CA HIS A 209 3.72 4.74 -18.25
C HIS A 209 4.28 3.44 -17.66
N THR A 210 3.82 3.04 -16.48
CA THR A 210 4.20 1.77 -15.83
C THR A 210 3.72 0.57 -16.64
N LEU A 211 2.43 0.54 -17.02
CA LEU A 211 1.84 -0.54 -17.79
C LEU A 211 2.45 -0.65 -19.20
N GLN A 212 2.59 0.47 -19.91
CA GLN A 212 3.27 0.53 -21.21
C GLN A 212 4.71 0.04 -21.14
N ARG A 213 5.48 0.42 -20.10
CA ARG A 213 6.84 -0.10 -19.91
C ARG A 213 6.85 -1.62 -19.79
N PHE A 214 5.91 -2.22 -19.05
CA PHE A 214 5.83 -3.67 -18.89
C PHE A 214 5.30 -4.39 -20.14
N ASP A 215 4.42 -3.77 -20.93
CA ASP A 215 3.96 -4.32 -22.21
C ASP A 215 5.04 -4.21 -23.31
N GLU A 216 5.80 -3.11 -23.34
CA GLU A 216 6.84 -2.83 -24.35
C GLU A 216 8.22 -3.42 -24.02
N ASP A 217 8.46 -3.93 -22.79
CA ASP A 217 9.76 -4.51 -22.43
C ASP A 217 10.12 -5.81 -23.18
N LYS A 218 11.40 -6.19 -23.08
CA LYS A 218 11.99 -7.40 -23.72
C LYS A 218 11.58 -8.73 -23.08
N PHE A 219 10.81 -8.74 -21.98
CA PHE A 219 10.57 -9.94 -21.17
C PHE A 219 9.24 -10.61 -21.53
N GLU A 220 9.12 -11.90 -21.16
CA GLU A 220 7.86 -12.65 -21.28
C GLU A 220 6.74 -11.98 -20.47
N LYS A 221 5.53 -11.87 -21.05
CA LYS A 221 4.38 -11.21 -20.41
C LYS A 221 3.63 -12.20 -19.51
N LEU A 222 3.95 -12.18 -18.22
CA LEU A 222 3.40 -13.10 -17.22
C LEU A 222 2.06 -12.62 -16.64
N PRO A 223 1.36 -13.48 -15.88
CA PRO A 223 0.53 -13.04 -14.76
C PRO A 223 1.20 -11.90 -13.97
N MET A 224 0.49 -10.81 -13.71
CA MET A 224 1.00 -9.66 -12.97
C MET A 224 0.02 -9.18 -11.91
N PHE A 225 0.53 -8.94 -10.71
CA PHE A 225 -0.13 -8.20 -9.63
C PHE A 225 0.60 -6.88 -9.41
N ILE A 226 -0.13 -5.78 -9.34
CA ILE A 226 0.38 -4.43 -9.08
C ILE A 226 -0.37 -3.84 -7.89
N PHE A 227 0.35 -3.64 -6.78
CA PHE A 227 -0.23 -3.28 -5.50
C PHE A 227 0.66 -2.35 -4.68
N GLY A 228 0.02 -1.37 -4.04
CA GLY A 228 0.68 -0.26 -3.37
C GLY A 228 -0.27 0.92 -3.16
N ASP A 229 0.30 2.08 -2.86
CA ASP A 229 -0.45 3.33 -2.71
C ASP A 229 -0.65 4.01 -4.08
N PHE A 230 -1.77 3.66 -4.73
CA PHE A 230 -2.22 4.29 -5.97
C PHE A 230 -2.66 5.74 -5.75
N ASN A 231 -2.84 6.20 -4.51
CA ASN A 231 -3.38 7.51 -4.17
C ASN A 231 -4.72 7.84 -4.88
N PHE A 232 -5.44 6.84 -5.41
CA PHE A 232 -6.72 7.01 -6.09
C PHE A 232 -7.74 7.63 -5.15
N ARG A 233 -8.47 8.63 -5.66
CA ARG A 233 -9.44 9.41 -4.89
C ARG A 233 -10.84 9.23 -5.45
N LEU A 234 -11.82 9.33 -4.55
CA LEU A 234 -13.20 9.57 -4.96
C LEU A 234 -13.28 10.88 -5.76
N ASP A 235 -14.04 10.89 -6.87
CA ASP A 235 -14.31 12.08 -7.65
C ASP A 235 -14.98 13.13 -6.76
N SER A 236 -14.13 14.04 -6.26
CA SER A 236 -14.51 15.03 -5.26
C SER A 236 -15.38 16.13 -5.85
N HIS A 237 -15.43 16.28 -7.18
CA HIS A 237 -16.35 17.21 -7.83
C HIS A 237 -17.78 16.64 -7.79
N LEU A 238 -17.96 15.39 -8.21
CA LEU A 238 -19.25 14.71 -8.23
C LEU A 238 -19.76 14.40 -6.82
N LEU A 239 -18.89 13.90 -5.93
CA LEU A 239 -19.26 13.59 -4.54
C LEU A 239 -19.65 14.85 -3.76
N ILE A 240 -18.89 15.95 -3.89
CA ILE A 240 -19.28 17.20 -3.20
C ILE A 240 -20.64 17.68 -3.69
N LYS A 241 -20.90 17.63 -5.01
CA LYS A 241 -22.20 18.04 -5.56
C LYS A 241 -23.37 17.27 -4.94
N GLU A 242 -23.25 15.94 -4.81
CA GLU A 242 -24.26 15.11 -4.12
C GLU A 242 -24.40 15.50 -2.63
N LEU A 243 -23.27 15.69 -1.94
CA LEU A 243 -23.24 16.08 -0.51
C LEU A 243 -23.80 17.48 -0.22
N THR A 244 -24.00 18.32 -1.23
CA THR A 244 -24.24 19.76 -1.09
C THR A 244 -25.45 20.31 -1.87
N ASP A 245 -26.23 19.45 -2.55
CA ASP A 245 -27.42 19.77 -3.38
C ASP A 245 -28.37 20.81 -2.74
N LYS A 246 -28.56 20.75 -1.41
CA LYS A 246 -29.50 21.61 -0.65
C LYS A 246 -28.79 22.62 0.26
N THR A 247 -27.64 23.10 -0.18
CA THR A 247 -26.79 24.01 0.61
C THR A 247 -26.39 25.25 -0.17
N LEU A 248 -26.11 26.34 0.56
CA LEU A 248 -25.55 27.57 0.02
C LEU A 248 -24.03 27.58 0.27
N PRO A 249 -23.19 27.75 -0.77
CA PRO A 249 -21.74 27.84 -0.62
C PRO A 249 -21.31 29.24 -0.21
N GLN A 250 -20.67 29.37 0.95
CA GLN A 250 -19.95 30.57 1.37
C GLN A 250 -18.47 30.44 1.02
N HIS A 251 -17.94 31.40 0.24
CA HIS A 251 -16.56 31.39 -0.22
C HIS A 251 -15.71 32.35 0.61
N THR A 252 -14.55 31.90 1.10
CA THR A 252 -13.50 32.78 1.67
C THR A 252 -12.31 32.84 0.73
N LYS A 253 -11.90 34.06 0.37
CA LYS A 253 -10.70 34.31 -0.43
C LYS A 253 -9.47 34.48 0.47
N GLY A 254 -8.32 34.03 0.00
CA GLY A 254 -7.02 34.18 0.65
C GLY A 254 -6.14 35.28 0.04
N LYS A 255 -4.82 35.11 0.14
CA LYS A 255 -3.85 35.94 -0.58
C LYS A 255 -4.12 35.89 -2.10
N LYS A 256 -3.75 36.96 -2.82
CA LYS A 256 -3.85 37.05 -4.30
C LYS A 256 -5.28 36.80 -4.85
N ASP A 257 -6.32 37.09 -4.07
CA ASP A 257 -7.77 36.91 -4.40
C ASP A 257 -8.20 35.44 -4.68
N GLN A 258 -7.33 34.46 -4.41
CA GLN A 258 -7.60 33.05 -4.69
C GLN A 258 -8.58 32.44 -3.69
N LEU A 259 -9.35 31.43 -4.12
CA LEU A 259 -10.29 30.70 -3.26
C LEU A 259 -9.52 29.85 -2.23
N ALA A 260 -9.69 30.16 -0.94
CA ALA A 260 -8.95 29.50 0.15
C ALA A 260 -9.82 28.55 0.99
N LYS A 261 -11.13 28.81 1.06
CA LYS A 261 -12.11 28.01 1.81
C LYS A 261 -13.48 28.07 1.13
N ILE A 262 -14.20 26.96 1.15
CA ILE A 262 -15.64 26.88 0.88
C ILE A 262 -16.31 26.29 2.13
N VAL A 263 -17.42 26.87 2.57
CA VAL A 263 -18.31 26.29 3.59
C VAL A 263 -19.71 26.15 2.99
N PHE A 264 -20.21 24.93 2.92
CA PHE A 264 -21.55 24.61 2.46
C PHE A 264 -22.51 24.56 3.65
N ILE A 265 -23.59 25.34 3.61
CA ILE A 265 -24.50 25.57 4.74
C ILE A 265 -25.94 25.20 4.35
N GLU A 266 -26.68 24.49 5.23
CA GLU A 266 -28.11 24.16 4.98
C GLU A 266 -28.93 25.44 4.79
N ALA A 267 -29.64 25.54 3.65
CA ALA A 267 -30.45 26.73 3.32
C ALA A 267 -31.65 26.90 4.27
N ASP A 268 -32.14 25.80 4.84
CA ASP A 268 -33.46 25.73 5.48
C ASP A 268 -33.40 25.70 7.02
N ASN A 269 -32.21 25.53 7.61
CA ASN A 269 -32.07 24.98 8.96
C ASN A 269 -30.87 25.56 9.75
N ASN A 270 -31.12 26.63 10.51
CA ASN A 270 -30.20 27.21 11.52
C ASN A 270 -28.76 27.51 11.06
N GLU A 271 -28.54 27.78 9.78
CA GLU A 271 -27.22 28.05 9.18
C GLU A 271 -26.15 26.98 9.49
N LYS A 272 -26.56 25.70 9.62
CA LYS A 272 -25.61 24.61 9.92
C LYS A 272 -24.67 24.33 8.76
N ALA A 273 -23.37 24.35 9.02
CA ALA A 273 -22.34 23.89 8.09
C ALA A 273 -22.36 22.36 7.92
N ILE A 274 -22.35 21.91 6.66
CA ILE A 274 -22.43 20.50 6.25
C ILE A 274 -21.11 19.99 5.68
N LEU A 275 -20.42 20.82 4.90
CA LEU A 275 -19.08 20.51 4.40
C LEU A 275 -18.21 21.77 4.45
N THR A 276 -16.99 21.64 4.97
CA THR A 276 -15.93 22.64 4.81
C THR A 276 -14.80 22.06 3.97
N VAL A 277 -14.38 22.80 2.94
CA VAL A 277 -13.25 22.43 2.07
C VAL A 277 -12.22 23.56 2.05
N GLU A 278 -10.97 23.21 2.31
CA GLU A 278 -9.78 24.04 2.14
C GLU A 278 -8.70 23.20 1.45
N SER A 279 -7.63 23.83 0.95
CA SER A 279 -6.54 23.10 0.26
C SER A 279 -6.03 21.88 1.06
N LYS A 280 -5.96 21.97 2.40
CA LYS A 280 -5.53 20.87 3.28
C LYS A 280 -6.61 20.41 4.27
N GLN A 281 -7.88 20.77 4.08
CA GLN A 281 -9.01 20.31 4.91
C GLN A 281 -10.18 19.82 4.03
N PHE A 282 -10.76 18.67 4.40
CA PHE A 282 -12.05 18.20 3.92
C PHE A 282 -12.83 17.71 5.15
N ASN A 283 -13.86 18.44 5.56
CA ASN A 283 -14.54 18.23 6.83
C ASN A 283 -16.05 18.16 6.63
N TYR A 284 -16.61 16.93 6.60
CA TYR A 284 -18.06 16.67 6.55
C TYR A 284 -18.69 16.70 7.97
N HIS A 285 -18.20 17.62 8.79
CA HIS A 285 -18.54 17.91 10.19
C HIS A 285 -18.84 16.67 11.04
N ASP A 286 -20.03 16.57 11.64
CA ASP A 286 -20.39 15.51 12.59
C ASP A 286 -20.50 14.13 11.92
N LYS A 287 -20.86 14.11 10.63
CA LYS A 287 -21.12 12.88 9.86
C LYS A 287 -19.85 12.25 9.30
N HIS A 288 -18.69 12.91 9.39
CA HIS A 288 -17.50 12.56 8.61
C HIS A 288 -17.07 11.10 8.74
N THR A 289 -16.76 10.60 9.94
CA THR A 289 -16.37 9.19 10.12
C THR A 289 -17.49 8.22 9.75
N GLU A 290 -18.70 8.43 10.29
CA GLU A 290 -19.84 7.53 10.10
C GLU A 290 -20.21 7.36 8.63
N PHE A 291 -20.20 8.46 7.86
CA PHE A 291 -20.54 8.46 6.45
C PHE A 291 -19.51 7.70 5.61
N PHE A 292 -18.22 8.02 5.76
CA PHE A 292 -17.18 7.40 4.93
C PHE A 292 -16.93 5.92 5.29
N TYR A 293 -17.14 5.51 6.55
CA TYR A 293 -16.95 4.12 6.97
C TYR A 293 -18.14 3.20 6.60
N ASN A 294 -19.38 3.72 6.55
CA ASN A 294 -20.60 2.90 6.42
C ASN A 294 -21.35 3.05 5.08
N LYS A 295 -20.78 3.72 4.07
CA LYS A 295 -21.46 3.99 2.78
C LYS A 295 -20.71 3.47 1.55
N ASN A 296 -19.83 2.48 1.71
CA ASN A 296 -18.96 1.90 0.67
C ASN A 296 -19.67 1.74 -0.70
N ASN A 297 -20.79 1.00 -0.75
CA ASN A 297 -21.55 0.72 -1.97
C ASN A 297 -22.07 1.97 -2.71
N MET A 298 -22.25 3.10 -2.00
CA MET A 298 -22.66 4.38 -2.58
C MET A 298 -21.43 5.21 -2.97
N LEU A 299 -20.36 5.16 -2.18
CA LEU A 299 -19.10 5.87 -2.44
C LEU A 299 -18.34 5.31 -3.65
N GLN A 300 -18.45 4.00 -3.92
CA GLN A 300 -17.80 3.32 -5.04
C GLN A 300 -18.20 3.88 -6.42
N GLN A 301 -19.37 4.52 -6.57
CA GLN A 301 -19.75 5.17 -7.83
C GLN A 301 -18.85 6.37 -8.19
N TYR A 302 -18.07 6.88 -7.22
CA TYR A 302 -17.10 7.96 -7.41
C TYR A 302 -15.64 7.46 -7.46
N ASP A 303 -15.37 6.16 -7.27
CA ASP A 303 -14.04 5.55 -7.31
C ASP A 303 -13.66 5.17 -8.76
N THR A 304 -13.60 6.17 -9.65
CA THR A 304 -13.59 5.98 -11.11
C THR A 304 -12.20 6.01 -11.75
N GLU A 305 -11.10 6.14 -10.99
CA GLU A 305 -9.76 6.26 -11.58
C GLU A 305 -9.30 4.99 -12.32
N LEU A 306 -9.77 3.82 -11.88
CA LEU A 306 -9.49 2.53 -12.52
C LEU A 306 -10.18 2.36 -13.88
N ASP A 307 -11.24 3.12 -14.17
CA ASP A 307 -12.04 2.99 -15.41
C ASP A 307 -11.21 3.16 -16.68
N ALA A 308 -10.18 3.99 -16.63
CA ALA A 308 -9.25 4.24 -17.73
C ALA A 308 -8.34 3.04 -18.07
N PHE A 309 -8.41 1.94 -17.31
CA PHE A 309 -7.51 0.79 -17.42
C PHE A 309 -8.21 -0.58 -17.39
N LYS A 310 -9.56 -0.61 -17.38
CA LYS A 310 -10.38 -1.83 -17.27
C LYS A 310 -10.09 -2.90 -18.35
N ASP A 311 -9.55 -2.51 -19.51
CA ASP A 311 -9.15 -3.42 -20.59
C ASP A 311 -7.78 -4.11 -20.35
N GLN A 312 -6.97 -3.60 -19.41
CA GLN A 312 -5.59 -4.05 -19.13
C GLN A 312 -5.47 -4.73 -17.77
N ILE A 313 -6.07 -4.11 -16.74
CA ILE A 313 -6.03 -4.55 -15.35
C ILE A 313 -7.43 -4.51 -14.71
N SER A 314 -7.60 -5.31 -13.67
CA SER A 314 -8.83 -5.49 -12.92
C SER A 314 -8.55 -5.50 -11.41
N GLU A 315 -9.61 -5.45 -10.62
CA GLU A 315 -9.59 -5.57 -9.17
C GLU A 315 -10.66 -6.60 -8.73
N PHE A 316 -10.57 -7.07 -7.48
CA PHE A 316 -11.68 -7.79 -6.83
C PHE A 316 -12.65 -6.81 -6.17
N GLU A 317 -13.85 -7.25 -5.83
CA GLU A 317 -14.86 -6.41 -5.19
C GLU A 317 -14.37 -5.92 -3.82
N ILE A 318 -14.32 -4.60 -3.64
CA ILE A 318 -13.95 -3.97 -2.38
C ILE A 318 -15.14 -4.04 -1.42
N SER A 319 -14.98 -4.75 -0.31
CA SER A 319 -15.96 -4.77 0.79
C SER A 319 -15.59 -3.84 1.94
N PHE A 320 -14.31 -3.49 2.06
CA PHE A 320 -13.72 -2.69 3.14
C PHE A 320 -13.93 -1.17 2.95
N PRO A 321 -13.96 -0.38 4.05
CA PRO A 321 -14.08 1.07 3.97
C PRO A 321 -12.80 1.72 3.44
N PRO A 322 -12.83 3.01 3.02
CA PRO A 322 -11.68 3.75 2.50
C PRO A 322 -10.40 3.58 3.34
N SER A 323 -9.25 3.30 2.71
CA SER A 323 -8.00 2.97 3.41
C SER A 323 -7.30 4.17 4.07
N TYR A 324 -7.67 5.39 3.68
CA TYR A 324 -7.02 6.66 4.04
C TYR A 324 -8.04 7.81 4.05
N PRO A 325 -7.85 8.90 4.85
CA PRO A 325 -6.84 9.10 5.88
C PRO A 325 -7.40 8.79 7.29
N PHE A 326 -6.95 7.73 7.95
CA PHE A 326 -7.33 7.44 9.33
C PHE A 326 -6.66 8.38 10.35
N SER A 327 -7.16 8.37 11.59
CA SER A 327 -6.53 9.04 12.74
C SER A 327 -5.15 8.43 13.05
N GLU A 328 -4.20 9.29 13.39
CA GLU A 328 -2.87 8.90 13.91
C GLU A 328 -2.84 8.82 15.45
N ASP A 329 -3.96 9.09 16.14
CA ASP A 329 -4.09 8.84 17.59
C ASP A 329 -4.13 7.32 17.84
N THR A 330 -3.20 6.81 18.65
CA THR A 330 -3.08 5.37 18.94
C THR A 330 -4.28 4.80 19.70
N ASN A 331 -5.14 5.66 20.27
CA ASN A 331 -6.39 5.31 20.94
C ASN A 331 -7.60 5.32 20.01
N ASP A 332 -7.51 5.92 18.81
CA ASP A 332 -8.59 6.01 17.83
C ASP A 332 -8.26 5.23 16.55
N GLY A 333 -8.69 3.97 16.53
CA GLY A 333 -8.54 3.12 15.36
C GLY A 333 -9.60 3.28 14.26
N LEU A 334 -10.56 4.21 14.40
CA LEU A 334 -11.79 4.24 13.58
C LEU A 334 -12.04 5.57 12.85
N SER A 335 -11.67 6.71 13.42
CA SER A 335 -11.96 8.01 12.79
C SER A 335 -11.13 8.29 11.54
N TYR A 336 -11.74 9.01 10.60
CA TYR A 336 -11.00 9.65 9.51
C TYR A 336 -10.51 11.04 9.93
N MET A 337 -9.24 11.34 9.61
CA MET A 337 -8.71 12.68 9.62
C MET A 337 -9.41 13.57 8.59
N LYS A 338 -9.59 14.84 8.95
CA LYS A 338 -10.30 15.83 8.12
C LYS A 338 -9.36 16.54 7.12
N THR A 339 -8.30 15.87 6.66
CA THR A 339 -7.20 16.44 5.85
C THR A 339 -7.42 16.30 4.34
N ARG A 340 -8.09 15.22 3.93
CA ARG A 340 -8.51 14.90 2.55
C ARG A 340 -9.88 14.22 2.58
N CYS A 341 -10.56 14.16 1.44
CA CYS A 341 -11.70 13.24 1.30
C CYS A 341 -11.20 11.80 1.50
N PRO A 342 -11.83 10.98 2.37
CA PRO A 342 -11.47 9.58 2.50
C PRO A 342 -11.61 8.84 1.17
N SER A 343 -10.66 7.95 0.88
CA SER A 343 -10.59 7.22 -0.40
C SER A 343 -9.84 5.89 -0.27
N TRP A 344 -10.05 4.98 -1.23
CA TRP A 344 -9.30 3.74 -1.36
C TRP A 344 -7.99 4.01 -2.11
N CYS A 345 -6.98 4.51 -1.38
CA CYS A 345 -5.64 4.80 -1.91
C CYS A 345 -4.83 3.51 -2.13
N ASP A 346 -4.92 2.57 -1.19
CA ASP A 346 -4.17 1.32 -1.16
C ASP A 346 -4.96 0.22 -1.89
N ARG A 347 -4.38 -0.41 -2.91
CA ARG A 347 -5.11 -1.34 -3.82
C ARG A 347 -4.27 -2.55 -4.21
N VAL A 348 -4.94 -3.64 -4.61
CA VAL A 348 -4.33 -4.82 -5.24
C VAL A 348 -4.99 -5.09 -6.59
N LEU A 349 -4.38 -4.55 -7.65
CA LEU A 349 -4.83 -4.71 -9.03
C LEU A 349 -4.04 -5.83 -9.73
N PHE A 350 -4.61 -6.39 -10.80
CA PHE A 350 -4.01 -7.53 -11.51
C PHE A 350 -4.40 -7.57 -12.99
N ASN A 351 -3.52 -8.09 -13.86
CA ASN A 351 -3.83 -8.28 -15.28
C ASN A 351 -4.69 -9.54 -15.52
N HIS A 352 -5.22 -9.71 -16.75
CA HIS A 352 -6.07 -10.88 -17.05
C HIS A 352 -5.35 -12.22 -16.76
N ARG A 353 -4.04 -12.30 -17.03
CA ARG A 353 -3.22 -13.51 -16.84
C ARG A 353 -3.10 -13.90 -15.37
N ALA A 354 -3.06 -12.91 -14.46
CA ALA A 354 -3.14 -13.14 -13.03
C ALA A 354 -4.51 -13.68 -12.61
N LYS A 355 -5.61 -13.22 -13.23
CA LYS A 355 -6.95 -13.78 -13.00
C LYS A 355 -7.03 -15.27 -13.38
N ASP A 356 -6.32 -15.69 -14.43
CA ASP A 356 -6.34 -17.08 -14.95
C ASP A 356 -5.64 -18.10 -14.01
N ILE A 357 -4.63 -17.68 -13.23
CA ILE A 357 -3.88 -18.54 -12.30
C ILE A 357 -4.50 -18.64 -10.90
N ILE A 358 -5.38 -17.71 -10.52
CA ILE A 358 -6.09 -17.70 -9.24
C ILE A 358 -7.11 -18.84 -9.19
N VAL A 359 -7.16 -19.53 -8.05
CA VAL A 359 -8.24 -20.44 -7.68
C VAL A 359 -9.18 -19.72 -6.74
N HIS A 360 -10.45 -19.62 -7.15
CA HIS A 360 -11.53 -19.12 -6.31
C HIS A 360 -12.73 -20.05 -6.45
N ASN A 361 -13.10 -20.71 -5.36
CA ASN A 361 -14.29 -21.56 -5.23
C ASN A 361 -14.71 -21.64 -3.75
N ASP A 362 -15.71 -22.46 -3.42
CA ASP A 362 -16.22 -22.57 -2.04
C ASP A 362 -15.19 -23.04 -1.00
N GLU A 363 -14.20 -23.85 -1.42
CA GLU A 363 -13.14 -24.40 -0.58
C GLU A 363 -11.94 -23.44 -0.47
N HIS A 364 -11.59 -22.80 -1.58
CA HIS A 364 -10.50 -21.83 -1.72
C HIS A 364 -11.07 -20.43 -1.91
N ARG A 365 -11.62 -19.88 -0.82
CA ARG A 365 -12.16 -18.51 -0.80
C ARG A 365 -11.03 -17.48 -0.89
N LEU A 366 -11.39 -16.33 -1.46
CA LEU A 366 -10.54 -15.15 -1.57
C LEU A 366 -10.95 -14.14 -0.50
N GLU A 367 -9.98 -13.52 0.18
CA GLU A 367 -10.22 -12.42 1.13
C GLU A 367 -9.54 -11.15 0.57
N TYR A 368 -10.28 -10.05 0.42
CA TYR A 368 -9.77 -8.74 0.03
C TYR A 368 -10.29 -7.69 1.01
N ASP A 369 -9.43 -7.21 1.92
CA ASP A 369 -9.83 -6.46 3.13
C ASP A 369 -8.64 -5.69 3.74
N VAL A 370 -8.85 -4.96 4.84
CA VAL A 370 -7.82 -4.24 5.59
C VAL A 370 -7.31 -4.99 6.84
N ILE A 371 -6.05 -4.76 7.20
CA ILE A 371 -5.47 -5.16 8.48
C ILE A 371 -5.79 -4.09 9.53
N GLY A 372 -6.30 -4.51 10.70
CA GLY A 372 -6.49 -3.62 11.84
C GLY A 372 -7.68 -2.64 11.74
N HIS A 373 -8.85 -3.09 11.25
CA HIS A 373 -10.11 -2.31 11.20
C HIS A 373 -10.29 -1.36 12.39
N ASN A 374 -10.20 -1.89 13.62
CA ASN A 374 -10.48 -1.16 14.87
C ASN A 374 -9.19 -0.73 15.61
N THR A 375 -8.06 -0.58 14.92
CA THR A 375 -6.76 -0.22 15.52
C THR A 375 -6.08 0.87 14.71
N CYS A 376 -5.38 1.79 15.37
CA CYS A 376 -4.55 2.78 14.69
C CYS A 376 -3.35 2.07 14.05
N MET A 377 -3.23 2.20 12.73
CA MET A 377 -2.17 1.59 11.91
C MET A 377 -1.25 2.66 11.28
N GLY A 378 -1.49 3.94 11.58
CA GLY A 378 -1.10 5.08 10.77
C GLY A 378 -2.30 5.72 10.06
N ASP A 379 -2.08 6.76 9.25
CA ASP A 379 -3.15 7.38 8.44
C ASP A 379 -3.57 6.53 7.23
N HIS A 380 -2.81 5.48 6.91
CA HIS A 380 -3.25 4.38 6.04
C HIS A 380 -3.49 3.10 6.87
N LYS A 381 -4.51 2.31 6.53
CA LYS A 381 -4.61 0.90 6.96
C LYS A 381 -4.07 -0.02 5.85
N PRO A 382 -3.19 -1.00 6.17
CA PRO A 382 -2.72 -1.95 5.17
C PRO A 382 -3.86 -2.72 4.52
N VAL A 383 -3.87 -2.80 3.19
CA VAL A 383 -4.83 -3.57 2.39
C VAL A 383 -4.18 -4.89 1.97
N TYR A 384 -4.88 -6.00 2.11
CA TYR A 384 -4.36 -7.31 1.73
C TYR A 384 -5.30 -8.10 0.82
N LEU A 385 -4.70 -8.92 -0.06
CA LEU A 385 -5.38 -9.90 -0.89
C LEU A 385 -4.84 -11.30 -0.58
N LEU A 386 -5.70 -12.17 -0.06
CA LEU A 386 -5.43 -13.59 0.18
C LEU A 386 -6.11 -14.45 -0.89
N PHE A 387 -5.37 -15.34 -1.52
CA PHE A 387 -5.90 -16.26 -2.53
C PHE A 387 -5.05 -17.53 -2.64
N HIS A 388 -5.47 -18.46 -3.49
CA HIS A 388 -4.69 -19.64 -3.85
C HIS A 388 -4.32 -19.55 -5.34
N VAL A 389 -3.09 -19.93 -5.70
CA VAL A 389 -2.69 -20.12 -7.10
C VAL A 389 -2.52 -21.60 -7.41
N LYS A 390 -2.77 -21.97 -8.67
CA LYS A 390 -2.42 -23.30 -9.19
C LYS A 390 -0.90 -23.41 -9.29
N ASN A 391 -0.33 -24.52 -8.82
CA ASN A 391 1.07 -24.85 -9.06
C ASN A 391 1.25 -25.21 -10.55
N GLY A 392 2.37 -24.83 -11.13
CA GLY A 392 2.63 -25.05 -12.57
C GLY A 392 3.03 -26.48 -12.93
N PRO A 393 2.97 -26.85 -14.22
CA PRO A 393 3.34 -28.18 -14.69
C PRO A 393 4.86 -28.40 -14.62
N GLY A 394 5.34 -28.98 -13.51
CA GLY A 394 6.72 -29.37 -13.32
C GLY A 394 6.90 -30.29 -12.11
N ASN A 395 7.97 -31.08 -12.10
CA ASN A 395 8.32 -31.90 -10.93
C ASN A 395 8.91 -31.01 -9.84
N SER A 396 8.30 -30.99 -8.64
CA SER A 396 9.01 -30.53 -7.44
C SER A 396 10.30 -31.34 -7.28
N PRO A 397 11.49 -30.72 -7.18
CA PRO A 397 12.69 -31.44 -6.79
C PRO A 397 12.51 -31.93 -5.35
N GLN A 398 12.75 -33.21 -5.07
CA GLN A 398 12.68 -33.72 -3.69
C GLN A 398 13.90 -33.26 -2.89
N ILE A 399 13.80 -32.04 -2.34
CA ILE A 399 14.80 -31.43 -1.46
C ILE A 399 14.86 -32.23 -0.14
N PRO A 400 16.02 -32.82 0.23
CA PRO A 400 16.15 -33.55 1.49
C PRO A 400 15.81 -32.68 2.71
N THR A 401 15.22 -33.29 3.74
CA THR A 401 14.84 -32.58 4.97
C THR A 401 16.05 -31.95 5.68
N SER A 402 17.25 -32.53 5.55
CA SER A 402 18.50 -31.95 6.05
C SER A 402 18.83 -30.57 5.44
N THR A 403 18.60 -30.38 4.14
CA THR A 403 18.82 -29.08 3.46
C THR A 403 17.78 -28.03 3.84
N ARG A 404 16.53 -28.42 4.14
CA ARG A 404 15.51 -27.50 4.68
C ARG A 404 15.91 -26.91 6.05
N HIS A 405 16.62 -27.67 6.89
CA HIS A 405 17.15 -27.17 8.16
C HIS A 405 18.33 -26.20 8.01
N LEU A 406 19.17 -26.37 6.98
CA LEU A 406 20.36 -25.54 6.78
C LEU A 406 20.00 -24.11 6.34
N ARG A 407 19.00 -23.97 5.45
CA ARG A 407 18.55 -22.66 4.91
C ARG A 407 18.09 -21.68 5.98
N ARG A 408 17.33 -22.14 6.98
CA ARG A 408 16.70 -21.29 8.02
C ARG A 408 17.71 -20.43 8.80
N ASN A 409 18.94 -20.89 8.99
CA ASN A 409 19.93 -20.14 9.78
C ASN A 409 20.57 -19.01 8.99
N THR A 410 20.71 -19.13 7.66
CA THR A 410 21.40 -18.12 6.86
C THR A 410 20.67 -16.78 6.83
N LEU A 411 21.43 -15.70 7.01
CA LEU A 411 20.98 -14.31 6.86
C LEU A 411 22.15 -13.48 6.29
N SER A 412 21.85 -12.59 5.35
CA SER A 412 22.81 -11.65 4.80
C SER A 412 22.22 -10.24 4.69
N VAL A 413 23.08 -9.23 4.74
CA VAL A 413 22.71 -7.83 4.48
C VAL A 413 23.70 -7.24 3.48
N ASN A 414 23.20 -6.75 2.34
CA ASN A 414 24.00 -6.23 1.22
C ASN A 414 25.13 -7.19 0.74
N GLY A 415 24.91 -8.50 0.90
CA GLY A 415 25.87 -9.56 0.55
C GLY A 415 26.84 -9.98 1.67
N GLU A 416 26.90 -9.26 2.79
CA GLU A 416 27.72 -9.62 3.96
C GLU A 416 26.98 -10.68 4.82
N ASP A 417 27.68 -11.70 5.30
CA ASP A 417 27.08 -12.82 6.05
C ASP A 417 26.83 -12.46 7.53
N MET A 418 25.58 -12.60 7.96
CA MET A 418 25.07 -12.27 9.28
C MET A 418 24.53 -13.50 10.03
N SER A 419 24.84 -14.72 9.57
CA SER A 419 24.29 -15.98 10.11
C SER A 419 24.64 -16.23 11.59
N ASP A 420 25.79 -15.73 12.06
CA ASP A 420 26.22 -15.80 13.46
C ASP A 420 25.70 -14.63 14.33
N VAL A 421 24.96 -13.68 13.75
CA VAL A 421 24.48 -12.47 14.44
C VAL A 421 23.02 -12.64 14.88
N GLU A 422 22.82 -12.59 16.20
CA GLU A 422 21.50 -12.58 16.83
C GLU A 422 20.67 -11.39 16.33
N ILE A 423 19.50 -11.64 15.75
CA ILE A 423 18.70 -10.64 14.99
C ILE A 423 18.40 -9.37 15.82
N ALA A 424 18.20 -9.51 17.13
CA ALA A 424 17.97 -8.39 18.05
C ALA A 424 19.20 -7.46 18.26
N LYS A 425 20.36 -7.79 17.70
CA LYS A 425 21.60 -6.99 17.71
C LYS A 425 22.01 -6.48 16.32
N LEU A 426 21.28 -6.90 15.28
CA LEU A 426 21.51 -6.47 13.90
C LEU A 426 21.13 -4.99 13.73
N ASN A 427 21.98 -4.25 13.01
CA ASN A 427 21.62 -2.98 12.42
C ASN A 427 21.86 -3.07 10.91
N ILE A 428 20.81 -3.12 10.09
CA ILE A 428 20.94 -3.24 8.64
C ILE A 428 21.69 -2.04 8.04
N HIS A 429 21.56 -0.86 8.66
CA HIS A 429 22.23 0.35 8.20
C HIS A 429 23.77 0.31 8.39
N ASP A 430 24.31 -0.58 9.24
CA ASP A 430 25.77 -0.81 9.37
C ASP A 430 26.40 -1.34 8.06
N TYR A 431 25.57 -1.83 7.13
CA TYR A 431 25.93 -2.44 5.85
C TYR A 431 25.36 -1.69 4.63
N ALA A 432 24.52 -0.67 4.86
CA ALA A 432 23.91 0.15 3.83
C ALA A 432 24.97 1.03 3.11
N VAL A 433 24.80 1.18 1.80
CA VAL A 433 25.65 2.03 0.95
C VAL A 433 24.80 3.17 0.39
N PHE A 434 25.33 4.39 0.34
CA PHE A 434 24.62 5.57 -0.16
C PHE A 434 25.46 6.27 -1.24
N GLU A 435 24.85 6.72 -2.34
CA GLU A 435 25.57 7.30 -3.48
C GLU A 435 26.32 8.59 -3.12
N TYR A 436 25.82 9.33 -2.13
CA TYR A 436 26.43 10.53 -1.60
C TYR A 436 26.41 10.52 -0.07
N GLU A 437 27.05 9.52 0.57
CA GLU A 437 27.19 9.38 2.04
C GLU A 437 27.51 10.69 2.78
N GLN A 438 28.27 11.60 2.18
CA GLN A 438 28.58 12.93 2.72
C GLN A 438 27.36 13.84 2.94
N ARG A 439 26.22 13.58 2.28
CA ARG A 439 24.94 14.28 2.45
C ARG A 439 24.11 13.78 3.62
N LEU A 440 24.39 12.59 4.16
CA LEU A 440 23.64 12.04 5.29
C LEU A 440 23.69 12.97 6.50
N LEU A 441 22.57 13.12 7.21
CA LEU A 441 22.49 13.88 8.44
C LEU A 441 23.42 13.29 9.51
N SER A 442 23.91 14.13 10.42
CA SER A 442 24.91 13.73 11.42
C SER A 442 24.38 12.77 12.49
N ASN A 443 23.10 12.89 12.86
CA ASN A 443 22.38 11.93 13.70
C ASN A 443 22.36 10.53 13.04
N PHE A 444 21.88 10.43 11.80
CA PHE A 444 21.79 9.15 11.08
C PHE A 444 23.18 8.55 10.82
N ARG A 445 24.17 9.34 10.37
CA ARG A 445 25.56 8.89 10.20
C ARG A 445 26.20 8.40 11.51
N ASN A 446 25.82 8.95 12.66
CA ASN A 446 26.27 8.47 13.97
C ASN A 446 25.52 7.22 14.46
N SER A 447 24.32 6.94 13.93
CA SER A 447 23.56 5.71 14.22
C SER A 447 24.09 4.50 13.45
N VAL A 448 24.67 4.72 12.27
CA VAL A 448 25.45 3.73 11.51
C VAL A 448 26.78 3.47 12.22
N ARG A 449 27.06 2.23 12.60
CA ARG A 449 28.39 1.89 13.14
C ARG A 449 29.42 1.94 12.01
N SER A 450 30.48 2.71 12.21
CA SER A 450 31.64 2.67 11.32
C SER A 450 32.18 1.23 11.21
N ARG A 451 32.29 0.71 9.97
CA ARG A 451 32.76 -0.65 9.62
C ARG A 451 33.91 -1.17 10.51
N ASN A 452 34.86 -0.30 10.82
CA ASN A 452 36.02 -0.57 11.67
C ASN A 452 35.70 -1.14 13.08
N TYR A 453 34.48 -0.96 13.60
CA TYR A 453 34.07 -1.48 14.90
C TYR A 453 33.63 -2.96 14.86
N ALA A 454 33.11 -3.43 13.72
CA ALA A 454 32.67 -4.81 13.55
C ALA A 454 33.87 -5.78 13.50
N GLU A 455 34.88 -5.48 12.70
CA GLU A 455 36.13 -6.26 12.58
C GLU A 455 36.84 -6.43 13.94
N ASN A 456 36.82 -5.40 14.79
CA ASN A 456 37.45 -5.38 16.10
C ASN A 456 36.69 -6.18 17.18
N HIS A 457 35.41 -6.52 16.95
CA HIS A 457 34.64 -7.38 17.87
C HIS A 457 34.57 -8.85 17.42
N LEU A 458 34.55 -9.11 16.11
CA LEU A 458 34.66 -10.48 15.56
C LEU A 458 35.98 -11.17 15.99
N SER A 459 37.03 -10.40 16.27
CA SER A 459 38.34 -10.88 16.70
C SER A 459 38.53 -11.03 18.23
N LYS A 460 37.51 -10.78 19.06
CA LYS A 460 37.62 -10.78 20.53
C LYS A 460 36.51 -11.53 21.28
N SER A 461 36.21 -12.75 20.85
CA SER A 461 35.47 -13.73 21.66
C SER A 461 36.34 -14.29 22.81
N SER A 462 36.51 -13.53 23.88
CA SER A 462 37.17 -13.98 25.11
C SER A 462 36.41 -13.54 26.36
N LEU A 463 35.70 -14.52 26.93
CA LEU A 463 35.23 -14.63 28.33
C LEU A 463 35.40 -13.40 29.22
N ASN A 464 34.29 -12.70 29.48
CA ASN A 464 33.77 -12.54 30.85
C ASN A 464 32.32 -12.05 30.80
N GLY A 465 31.48 -12.54 31.72
CA GLY A 465 30.05 -12.24 31.73
C GLY A 465 29.67 -11.13 32.71
N ALA A 466 28.69 -10.33 32.32
CA ALA A 466 27.82 -9.60 33.22
C ALA A 466 26.38 -9.83 32.74
N GLU A 467 25.51 -10.39 33.59
CA GLU A 467 24.09 -10.53 33.27
C GLU A 467 23.38 -9.21 33.57
N GLU A 468 23.23 -8.35 32.56
CA GLU A 468 22.16 -7.35 32.59
C GLU A 468 20.81 -8.04 32.36
N SER A 469 19.86 -7.76 33.24
CA SER A 469 18.63 -8.53 33.37
C SER A 469 17.68 -8.36 32.18
N ARG A 470 17.51 -9.44 31.41
CA ARG A 470 16.50 -9.56 30.34
C ARG A 470 15.10 -9.15 30.84
N ILE A 471 14.39 -8.38 30.01
CA ILE A 471 12.92 -8.29 30.05
C ILE A 471 12.41 -8.94 28.77
N SER A 472 11.53 -9.94 28.86
CA SER A 472 10.95 -10.55 27.66
C SER A 472 9.73 -9.76 27.17
N PHE A 473 9.40 -9.88 25.88
CA PHE A 473 8.17 -9.30 25.31
C PHE A 473 6.90 -9.74 26.07
N HIS A 474 6.89 -10.97 26.61
CA HIS A 474 5.81 -11.49 27.44
C HIS A 474 5.69 -10.74 28.80
N ASP A 475 6.80 -10.28 29.37
CA ASP A 475 6.79 -9.51 30.62
C ASP A 475 6.41 -8.05 30.37
N THR A 476 6.84 -7.46 29.25
CA THR A 476 6.34 -6.14 28.77
C THR A 476 4.82 -6.17 28.56
N ALA A 477 4.29 -7.19 27.88
CA ALA A 477 2.84 -7.38 27.72
C ALA A 477 2.10 -7.52 29.08
N ARG A 478 2.75 -8.08 30.10
CA ARG A 478 2.20 -8.20 31.46
C ARG A 478 2.19 -6.87 32.23
N GLN A 479 3.10 -5.95 31.91
CA GLN A 479 3.12 -4.58 32.47
C GLN A 479 2.07 -3.69 31.81
N VAL A 480 1.81 -3.85 30.51
CA VAL A 480 0.75 -3.09 29.79
C VAL A 480 -0.63 -3.31 30.41
N LEU A 481 -0.94 -4.55 30.83
CA LEU A 481 -2.18 -4.88 31.56
C LEU A 481 -2.32 -4.21 32.95
N MET A 482 -1.26 -3.57 33.46
CA MET A 482 -1.34 -2.72 34.66
C MET A 482 -1.42 -1.22 34.31
N ALA A 483 -0.79 -0.80 33.20
CA ALA A 483 -0.78 0.58 32.72
C ALA A 483 -2.17 1.09 32.28
N GLU A 484 -3.07 0.18 31.88
CA GLU A 484 -4.47 0.48 31.55
C GLU A 484 -5.24 1.19 32.69
N SER A 485 -4.79 1.02 33.95
CA SER A 485 -5.34 1.72 35.12
C SER A 485 -4.84 3.17 35.32
N VAL A 486 -3.84 3.61 34.56
CA VAL A 486 -3.11 4.88 34.80
C VAL A 486 -3.38 5.95 33.74
N LEU A 487 -3.75 5.56 32.51
CA LEU A 487 -3.91 6.47 31.36
C LEU A 487 -5.15 7.41 31.43
N MET A 488 -5.94 7.36 32.50
CA MET A 488 -7.14 8.19 32.69
C MET A 488 -6.89 9.70 32.90
N ASN A 489 -5.64 10.19 32.83
CA ASN A 489 -5.33 11.63 32.92
C ASN A 489 -4.03 12.04 32.20
N TRP A 490 -4.10 12.28 30.87
CA TRP A 490 -3.32 13.38 30.28
C TRP A 490 -3.94 13.90 28.97
N GLN A 491 -4.04 15.22 28.85
CA GLN A 491 -4.22 15.92 27.58
C GLN A 491 -2.96 16.75 27.29
N ARG A 492 -2.48 16.76 26.03
CA ARG A 492 -1.91 17.97 25.42
C ARG A 492 -1.75 17.89 23.90
N HIS A 493 -1.64 19.06 23.28
CA HIS A 493 -1.60 19.23 21.83
C HIS A 493 -0.32 18.70 21.19
N MET A 494 -0.48 18.05 20.03
CA MET A 494 0.49 18.10 18.93
C MET A 494 -0.18 18.74 17.70
N LYS A 495 0.62 19.42 16.87
CA LYS A 495 0.21 19.86 15.53
C LYS A 495 0.81 18.89 14.51
N HIS A 496 -0.03 18.01 13.97
CA HIS A 496 0.41 17.01 12.99
C HIS A 496 0.69 17.67 11.64
N HIS A 497 1.86 17.40 11.07
CA HIS A 497 2.17 17.70 9.68
C HIS A 497 1.82 16.48 8.83
N SER A 498 0.70 16.58 8.09
CA SER A 498 0.27 15.56 7.13
C SER A 498 1.31 15.35 6.01
N SER A 499 1.27 14.22 5.28
CA SER A 499 2.11 13.81 4.10
C SER A 499 2.10 14.80 2.90
N SER A 500 1.57 16.01 3.13
CA SER A 500 1.58 17.19 2.28
C SER A 500 2.92 17.98 2.29
N SER A 501 4.02 17.42 2.81
CA SER A 501 5.31 18.11 2.96
C SER A 501 6.19 18.12 1.71
N GLU A 502 5.78 17.46 0.60
CA GLU A 502 6.34 17.76 -0.71
C GLU A 502 5.94 19.21 -1.08
N ASP A 503 6.88 20.16 -1.03
CA ASP A 503 6.57 21.60 -1.02
C ASP A 503 5.90 22.10 -2.31
N PHE A 504 4.63 22.49 -2.18
CA PHE A 504 3.89 23.22 -3.20
C PHE A 504 4.47 24.64 -3.37
N ILE A 505 4.45 25.15 -4.60
CA ILE A 505 5.02 26.46 -4.92
C ILE A 505 4.17 27.59 -4.30
N ASP A 506 4.61 28.18 -3.18
CA ASP A 506 4.44 29.63 -3.01
C ASP A 506 5.57 30.35 -3.77
N THR A 507 5.21 31.46 -4.39
CA THR A 507 6.10 32.33 -5.16
C THR A 507 6.56 33.49 -4.27
N SER A 508 7.29 33.14 -3.21
CA SER A 508 7.94 34.08 -2.28
C SER A 508 9.42 34.21 -2.60
N LEU A 509 9.79 35.28 -3.31
CA LEU A 509 11.18 35.73 -3.47
C LEU A 509 11.63 36.56 -2.24
N ASP A 510 11.38 36.04 -1.04
CA ASP A 510 11.57 36.72 0.24
C ASP A 510 12.13 35.75 1.30
N ASP A 511 13.27 35.09 0.99
CA ASP A 511 14.10 34.40 1.99
C ASP A 511 15.58 34.34 1.51
N LEU A 512 16.24 35.50 1.56
CA LEU A 512 17.70 35.63 1.44
C LEU A 512 18.25 36.21 2.75
N PRO A 513 19.13 35.51 3.49
CA PRO A 513 19.64 35.99 4.77
C PRO A 513 20.48 37.27 4.65
N GLU A 514 20.04 38.37 5.28
CA GLU A 514 20.83 39.60 5.45
C GLU A 514 21.98 39.42 6.46
N HIS A 515 22.98 38.58 6.16
CA HIS A 515 24.27 38.62 6.87
C HIS A 515 25.44 38.08 6.04
N LEU A 516 26.06 38.93 5.23
CA LEU A 516 27.51 38.89 4.95
C LEU A 516 28.05 40.31 4.64
N GLY A 517 29.33 40.53 4.91
CA GLY A 517 29.89 41.89 5.06
C GLY A 517 30.25 42.62 3.76
N LYS A 518 30.33 43.95 3.84
CA LYS A 518 30.78 44.84 2.76
C LYS A 518 32.25 44.58 2.38
N SER A 519 32.50 43.98 1.23
CA SER A 519 33.73 44.15 0.45
C SER A 519 33.56 43.71 -1.00
N ASN A 520 34.28 44.35 -1.92
CA ASN A 520 34.44 44.00 -3.33
C ASN A 520 33.15 43.98 -4.19
N LEU A 521 32.70 45.18 -4.57
CA LEU A 521 32.14 45.40 -5.91
C LEU A 521 33.29 45.31 -6.92
N ASP A 522 33.10 44.59 -8.03
CA ASP A 522 33.49 44.97 -9.41
C ASP A 522 33.24 43.80 -10.39
N ASN A 523 32.68 44.11 -11.57
CA ASN A 523 32.43 43.20 -12.73
C ASN A 523 31.39 42.07 -12.45
N LEU A 524 30.28 41.93 -13.17
CA LEU A 524 30.06 42.00 -14.62
C LEU A 524 28.60 42.38 -15.00
N ASP A 525 28.35 42.61 -16.29
CA ASP A 525 27.14 43.24 -16.85
C ASP A 525 26.02 42.28 -17.33
N GLN A 526 24.77 42.65 -17.01
CA GLN A 526 23.55 42.69 -17.85
C GLN A 526 22.97 41.44 -18.60
N ALA A 527 21.69 41.62 -18.98
CA ALA A 527 20.85 40.81 -19.89
C ALA A 527 20.30 39.46 -19.35
N SER A 528 18.98 39.19 -19.36
CA SER A 528 17.82 40.02 -19.76
C SER A 528 16.54 39.62 -19.01
N THR A 529 15.69 40.61 -18.73
CA THR A 529 14.31 40.43 -18.24
C THR A 529 13.40 39.87 -19.35
N LEU A 530 12.40 39.06 -19.00
CA LEU A 530 11.25 38.77 -19.87
C LEU A 530 9.93 38.97 -19.11
N THR A 531 8.95 39.55 -19.79
CA THR A 531 7.77 40.16 -19.17
C THR A 531 6.50 39.36 -19.47
N LEU A 532 5.67 39.13 -18.44
CA LEU A 532 4.32 38.59 -18.56
C LEU A 532 3.37 39.61 -19.20
N LEU A 533 2.59 39.19 -20.21
CA LEU A 533 1.33 39.85 -20.56
C LEU A 533 0.22 38.87 -20.99
N SER A 534 -0.95 39.16 -20.44
CA SER A 534 -2.32 38.83 -20.85
C SER A 534 -2.68 39.43 -22.22
N SER A 535 -3.75 39.08 -22.95
CA SER A 535 -4.77 38.00 -22.88
C SER A 535 -5.72 38.11 -24.09
N GLU A 536 -6.72 37.22 -24.16
CA GLU A 536 -8.01 37.38 -24.87
C GLU A 536 -8.12 37.20 -26.40
N TYR A 537 -9.32 36.70 -26.75
CA TYR A 537 -10.03 36.61 -28.03
C TYR A 537 -9.51 37.35 -29.27
N TYR A 538 -9.39 36.63 -30.39
CA TYR A 538 -10.34 36.78 -31.51
C TYR A 538 -10.34 35.56 -32.47
N ASN A 539 -11.38 35.44 -33.31
CA ASN A 539 -11.48 34.50 -34.42
C ASN A 539 -12.11 35.26 -35.61
N PRO A 540 -11.49 35.27 -36.81
CA PRO A 540 -12.20 34.63 -37.92
C PRO A 540 -11.30 33.96 -38.99
N SER A 541 -11.75 32.78 -39.42
CA SER A 541 -11.96 32.31 -40.80
C SER A 541 -11.26 32.98 -42.02
N ILE A 542 -10.80 32.09 -42.94
CA ILE A 542 -10.92 32.14 -44.43
C ILE A 542 -9.72 32.62 -45.32
N ASN A 543 -9.44 31.77 -46.32
CA ASN A 543 -8.82 31.95 -47.66
C ASN A 543 -7.28 31.96 -47.94
N THR A 544 -6.82 30.80 -48.43
CA THR A 544 -6.18 30.54 -49.76
C THR A 544 -5.02 31.40 -50.31
N SER A 545 -3.84 30.79 -50.48
CA SER A 545 -3.05 30.67 -51.75
C SER A 545 -1.67 30.05 -51.43
N ASN A 546 -1.29 28.90 -52.01
CA ASN A 546 -0.57 28.72 -53.29
C ASN A 546 0.73 29.54 -53.45
N LEU A 547 1.90 28.90 -53.31
CA LEU A 547 2.82 28.64 -54.44
C LEU A 547 4.07 27.81 -54.04
N ASP A 548 4.63 27.09 -55.02
CA ASP A 548 5.69 26.08 -54.91
C ASP A 548 7.13 26.66 -54.86
N SER A 549 8.13 25.87 -54.40
CA SER A 549 9.27 25.43 -55.25
C SER A 549 10.42 24.66 -54.54
N ASN A 550 10.53 23.37 -54.85
CA ASN A 550 11.75 22.57 -55.17
C ASN A 550 13.11 22.75 -54.47
N SER A 551 13.54 21.72 -53.71
CA SER A 551 14.70 20.82 -54.00
C SER A 551 14.78 19.71 -52.93
N LEU A 552 14.81 18.38 -53.16
CA LEU A 552 15.71 17.50 -53.96
C LEU A 552 17.18 17.57 -53.48
N ILE A 553 17.79 16.51 -52.91
CA ILE A 553 18.23 15.24 -53.56
C ILE A 553 18.54 14.12 -52.50
N LEU A 554 18.71 12.81 -52.75
CA LEU A 554 18.07 11.78 -53.63
C LEU A 554 18.78 10.40 -53.47
N SER A 555 18.24 9.44 -52.69
CA SER A 555 18.61 7.99 -52.71
C SER A 555 17.50 7.13 -52.05
N GLN A 556 16.76 6.20 -52.68
CA GLN A 556 16.97 5.10 -53.64
C GLN A 556 17.25 3.71 -53.03
N HIS A 557 16.18 2.89 -52.96
CA HIS A 557 16.21 1.42 -53.05
C HIS A 557 16.05 0.96 -54.51
N PRO A 558 16.46 -0.28 -54.86
CA PRO A 558 16.04 -0.96 -56.10
C PRO A 558 14.80 -1.85 -55.90
N THR A 559 14.03 -2.06 -56.97
CA THR A 559 12.79 -2.89 -57.02
C THR A 559 12.78 -3.85 -58.21
N VAL A 560 12.11 -5.00 -58.06
CA VAL A 560 11.77 -5.97 -59.13
C VAL A 560 10.42 -6.62 -58.74
N HIS A 561 9.28 -6.09 -59.19
CA HIS A 561 8.51 -6.46 -60.41
C HIS A 561 7.52 -7.63 -60.28
N ALA A 562 6.31 -7.41 -60.82
CA ALA A 562 5.28 -8.39 -61.13
C ALA A 562 4.59 -8.02 -62.47
N PRO A 563 3.91 -8.96 -63.17
CA PRO A 563 3.00 -8.68 -64.28
C PRO A 563 1.51 -9.00 -63.94
N SER A 564 0.58 -8.70 -64.85
CA SER A 564 -0.88 -8.61 -64.62
C SER A 564 -1.75 -9.28 -65.72
N LEU A 565 -3.05 -8.95 -65.79
CA LEU A 565 -4.14 -9.46 -66.68
C LEU A 565 -4.82 -10.78 -66.21
N GLY A 566 -6.14 -11.03 -66.38
CA GLY A 566 -7.24 -10.25 -66.97
C GLY A 566 -8.66 -10.83 -66.68
N THR A 567 -9.73 -10.20 -67.18
CA THR A 567 -11.19 -10.49 -67.00
C THR A 567 -11.76 -11.45 -68.10
N PRO A 568 -13.10 -11.80 -68.27
CA PRO A 568 -14.37 -11.22 -67.75
C PRO A 568 -15.63 -12.16 -67.50
N ALA A 569 -16.80 -11.54 -67.21
CA ALA A 569 -18.21 -12.01 -67.36
C ALA A 569 -18.78 -13.08 -66.37
N ASP A 570 -20.11 -13.31 -66.18
CA ASP A 570 -21.34 -12.81 -66.87
C ASP A 570 -22.67 -12.83 -66.01
N SER A 571 -23.70 -12.10 -66.47
CA SER A 571 -25.19 -12.28 -66.41
C SER A 571 -26.03 -12.61 -65.14
N GLY A 572 -27.01 -11.72 -64.83
CA GLY A 572 -28.44 -12.01 -64.46
C GLY A 572 -28.82 -12.54 -63.04
N GLY A 573 -30.02 -12.31 -62.49
CA GLY A 573 -31.15 -11.41 -62.84
C GLY A 573 -32.50 -11.72 -62.13
N SER A 574 -33.27 -10.70 -61.70
CA SER A 574 -34.66 -10.72 -61.12
C SER A 574 -34.88 -11.44 -59.77
N GLY A 575 -35.86 -11.08 -58.91
CA GLY A 575 -36.79 -9.93 -58.84
C GLY A 575 -38.01 -10.17 -57.90
N ARG A 576 -38.68 -9.09 -57.44
CA ARG A 576 -39.92 -9.06 -56.57
C ARG A 576 -39.75 -9.51 -55.11
N ASP A 577 -40.64 -9.20 -54.14
CA ASP A 577 -41.54 -8.04 -53.85
C ASP A 577 -42.06 -8.21 -52.39
N GLY A 578 -42.51 -7.12 -51.72
CA GLY A 578 -43.55 -7.22 -50.67
C GLY A 578 -43.29 -6.64 -49.26
N SER A 579 -43.75 -5.40 -49.02
CA SER A 579 -44.28 -4.82 -47.76
C SER A 579 -43.39 -4.79 -46.48
N LEU A 580 -43.26 -3.71 -45.66
CA LEU A 580 -44.23 -2.73 -45.10
C LEU A 580 -45.27 -3.39 -44.17
N SER A 581 -45.66 -2.85 -43.01
CA SER A 581 -45.38 -1.56 -42.34
C SER A 581 -45.52 -1.64 -40.79
N SER A 582 -45.40 -0.48 -40.13
CA SER A 582 -45.78 -0.11 -38.75
C SER A 582 -47.20 -0.60 -38.31
N MET A 583 -47.66 -0.50 -37.04
CA MET A 583 -47.68 0.73 -36.20
C MET A 583 -48.20 0.54 -34.74
N THR A 584 -47.74 1.41 -33.81
CA THR A 584 -48.37 1.97 -32.57
C THR A 584 -49.06 1.13 -31.47
N MET A 585 -48.54 1.29 -30.23
CA MET A 585 -49.19 1.86 -29.00
C MET A 585 -50.66 1.54 -28.62
N HIS A 586 -50.88 1.13 -27.36
CA HIS A 586 -51.71 1.85 -26.37
C HIS A 586 -51.46 1.38 -24.91
N GLU A 587 -51.98 2.10 -23.92
CA GLU A 587 -51.73 1.91 -22.47
C GLU A 587 -52.84 1.14 -21.71
N ALA A 588 -52.59 0.76 -20.44
CA ALA A 588 -53.24 1.39 -19.25
C ALA A 588 -53.45 0.45 -18.02
N HIS A 589 -52.99 0.91 -16.83
CA HIS A 589 -53.37 0.50 -15.44
C HIS A 589 -53.14 -0.99 -15.04
N SER A 590 -53.07 -1.40 -13.76
CA SER A 590 -53.40 -0.77 -12.46
C SER A 590 -52.48 -1.25 -11.30
N THR A 591 -52.39 -0.46 -10.22
CA THR A 591 -52.01 -0.89 -8.85
C THR A 591 -53.31 -1.12 -8.02
N PRO A 592 -53.34 -1.48 -6.69
CA PRO A 592 -52.29 -1.47 -5.65
C PRO A 592 -52.34 -2.65 -4.61
N HIS A 593 -51.80 -2.38 -3.41
CA HIS A 593 -51.71 -3.17 -2.15
C HIS A 593 -50.40 -3.95 -1.93
N THR A 594 -49.54 -3.72 -0.91
CA THR A 594 -49.60 -3.24 0.51
C THR A 594 -49.93 -4.29 1.58
N THR A 595 -48.90 -4.73 2.33
CA THR A 595 -48.95 -5.10 3.77
C THR A 595 -47.55 -5.11 4.36
N ASP A 596 -47.33 -4.44 5.49
CA ASP A 596 -46.13 -4.51 6.32
C ASP A 596 -46.08 -5.78 7.18
N VAL A 597 -44.87 -6.21 7.59
CA VAL A 597 -44.65 -6.96 8.84
C VAL A 597 -43.33 -6.50 9.48
N GLN A 598 -43.39 -6.11 10.76
CA GLN A 598 -42.23 -5.87 11.61
C GLN A 598 -41.94 -7.08 12.51
N CYS A 599 -40.66 -7.34 12.81
CA CYS A 599 -40.16 -7.86 14.11
C CYS A 599 -38.62 -7.76 14.09
N ALA A 600 -37.90 -7.12 15.03
CA ALA A 600 -37.93 -7.12 16.51
C ALA A 600 -37.12 -8.26 17.15
N CYS A 601 -36.27 -7.90 18.12
CA CYS A 601 -35.28 -8.77 18.76
C CYS A 601 -35.83 -9.48 20.00
N ASN A 602 -35.25 -10.63 20.41
CA ASN A 602 -34.73 -10.88 21.79
C ASN A 602 -34.27 -12.35 22.09
N VAL A 603 -32.98 -12.53 22.35
CA VAL A 603 -32.39 -12.87 23.67
C VAL A 603 -33.00 -14.03 24.52
N VAL A 604 -32.22 -15.15 24.63
CA VAL A 604 -31.93 -16.01 25.83
C VAL A 604 -32.87 -17.16 26.31
N GLN A 605 -32.40 -18.41 26.09
CA GLN A 605 -32.25 -19.60 27.01
C GLN A 605 -33.42 -20.20 27.87
N PRO A 606 -33.27 -21.37 28.56
CA PRO A 606 -32.64 -22.67 28.19
C PRO A 606 -33.39 -23.96 28.67
N CYS A 607 -32.96 -25.15 28.18
CA CYS A 607 -33.07 -26.49 28.83
C CYS A 607 -34.49 -27.11 29.02
N PRO A 608 -34.66 -28.45 29.30
CA PRO A 608 -33.80 -29.36 30.07
C PRO A 608 -33.53 -30.78 29.48
N ASP A 609 -32.84 -31.62 30.27
CA ASP A 609 -32.31 -32.96 29.98
C ASP A 609 -33.35 -34.12 29.90
N SER A 610 -32.97 -35.27 29.31
CA SER A 610 -32.61 -36.50 30.11
C SER A 610 -32.58 -37.85 29.31
N VAL A 611 -31.56 -38.69 29.62
CA VAL A 611 -31.63 -40.18 29.88
C VAL A 611 -32.23 -41.10 28.77
N SER A 612 -31.69 -42.27 28.32
CA SER A 612 -30.49 -43.12 28.60
C SER A 612 -30.39 -44.22 27.49
N GLY A 613 -29.40 -45.13 27.36
CA GLY A 613 -28.11 -45.39 28.02
C GLY A 613 -27.66 -46.88 27.93
N LYS A 614 -26.43 -47.21 28.38
CA LYS A 614 -25.75 -48.55 28.43
C LYS A 614 -25.25 -49.07 27.05
N GLY A 615 -24.08 -49.71 26.87
CA GLY A 615 -22.94 -50.15 27.74
C GLY A 615 -21.67 -50.37 26.85
N THR A 616 -20.65 -51.21 27.07
CA THR A 616 -20.09 -52.05 28.19
C THR A 616 -18.93 -52.94 27.64
N LEU A 617 -17.88 -53.43 28.34
CA LEU A 617 -17.17 -53.08 29.59
C LEU A 617 -15.92 -54.02 29.81
N ALA A 618 -14.67 -53.59 29.61
CA ALA A 618 -13.42 -54.25 30.09
C ALA A 618 -12.22 -53.27 30.01
N GLN A 619 -11.43 -52.88 31.03
CA GLN A 619 -10.71 -53.54 32.15
C GLN A 619 -9.26 -54.00 31.87
N SER A 620 -8.28 -53.09 32.08
CA SER A 620 -7.24 -53.06 33.16
C SER A 620 -6.59 -54.38 33.66
N PRO A 621 -5.33 -54.44 34.21
CA PRO A 621 -4.87 -53.51 35.29
C PRO A 621 -3.35 -53.27 35.58
N ARG A 622 -3.07 -52.18 36.33
CA ARG A 622 -2.00 -52.00 37.39
C ARG A 622 -0.50 -51.93 36.94
N SER A 623 0.46 -51.38 37.72
CA SER A 623 0.45 -50.82 39.10
C SER A 623 1.61 -49.85 39.46
N ILE A 624 1.26 -48.77 40.19
CA ILE A 624 1.81 -48.26 41.49
C ILE A 624 3.29 -47.80 41.63
N GLY A 625 3.46 -46.58 42.19
CA GLY A 625 4.63 -46.13 42.98
C GLY A 625 4.28 -44.85 43.79
N VAL A 626 4.62 -44.75 45.09
CA VAL A 626 4.11 -43.67 46.00
C VAL A 626 5.06 -43.30 47.16
N SER A 627 5.30 -41.99 47.35
CA SER A 627 5.63 -41.30 48.62
C SER A 627 5.23 -39.81 48.49
N ARG A 628 4.59 -39.07 49.42
CA ARG A 628 4.69 -38.88 50.89
C ARG A 628 5.98 -38.16 51.33
N SER A 629 5.96 -37.13 52.19
CA SER A 629 4.87 -36.55 53.03
C SER A 629 5.14 -35.12 53.57
N SER A 630 4.07 -34.46 54.06
CA SER A 630 4.01 -33.57 55.26
C SER A 630 4.83 -32.27 55.34
N SER A 631 4.45 -31.23 56.11
CA SER A 631 3.13 -30.69 56.58
C SER A 631 3.36 -29.40 57.40
N LEU A 632 2.43 -28.44 57.38
CA LEU A 632 1.78 -27.82 58.56
C LEU A 632 0.78 -26.73 58.12
N ALA A 633 -0.05 -26.22 59.04
CA ALA A 633 -1.11 -25.25 58.75
C ALA A 633 -1.17 -24.10 59.78
N LYS A 634 -1.80 -22.98 59.39
CA LYS A 634 -2.49 -22.05 60.30
C LYS A 634 -3.70 -21.40 59.59
N ARG A 635 -4.72 -21.05 60.37
CA ARG A 635 -5.99 -20.45 59.92
C ARG A 635 -6.04 -18.95 60.25
N THR A 636 -6.66 -18.16 59.37
CA THR A 636 -7.59 -17.02 59.63
C THR A 636 -7.98 -16.39 58.27
N SER A 637 -9.11 -15.71 58.05
CA SER A 637 -10.50 -15.87 58.53
C SER A 637 -11.36 -14.74 57.94
N TRP A 638 -12.53 -15.02 57.33
CA TRP A 638 -13.74 -14.15 57.24
C TRP A 638 -13.56 -12.71 56.65
N LEU A 639 -14.34 -12.19 55.70
CA LEU A 639 -15.78 -12.28 55.44
C LEU A 639 -16.13 -12.02 53.96
N CYS A 640 -17.38 -12.30 53.60
CA CYS A 640 -18.10 -11.74 52.45
C CYS A 640 -19.49 -11.25 52.93
N PRO A 641 -20.01 -10.13 52.41
CA PRO A 641 -21.46 -9.90 52.35
C PRO A 641 -21.98 -9.75 50.91
N SER A 642 -22.96 -10.60 50.59
CA SER A 642 -24.25 -10.29 49.91
C SER A 642 -24.41 -8.91 49.25
N CYS A 643 -24.76 -8.81 47.96
CA CYS A 643 -26.07 -9.15 47.34
C CYS A 643 -27.27 -8.31 47.81
N THR A 644 -27.85 -7.53 46.90
CA THR A 644 -29.28 -7.19 46.85
C THR A 644 -29.71 -7.12 45.37
N VAL A 645 -30.98 -7.43 45.07
CA VAL A 645 -31.58 -7.40 43.72
C VAL A 645 -32.71 -6.38 43.67
N VAL A 646 -32.74 -5.56 42.62
CA VAL A 646 -33.93 -5.15 41.83
C VAL A 646 -33.49 -5.05 40.38
#